data_AF-A0A6A5DTA2-F1
#
_entry.id   AF-A0A6A5DTA2-F1
#
_cell.length_a   1.000
_cell.length_b   1.000
_cell.length_c   1.000
_cell.angle_alpha   90.00
_cell.angle_beta   90.00
_cell.angle_gamma   90.00
#
_symmetry.space_group_name_H-M   'P 1'
#
loop_
_entity.id
_entity.type
_entity.pdbx_description
1 polymer ?
#
loop_
_entity_poly.entity_id
_entity_poly.type
_entity_poly.pdbx_seq_one_letter_code
_entity_poly.pdbx_strand_id
1 'polypeptide(L)'
;MSRPLSSLENTTPECSDVWMTSLTDKYKARPETLEFEEMCLADFAATCRIVYGKQTKGCDHLESVQNIVKRNRDKYEKNSDEIENAVEEFEQNRGVIDEWCNLAPESEVVRLECIEELEAREPDCENEQDNVPEYSNQANAVTEVRAIREPPAFDPILLRQMYQNLNKKQACVFYAVREWCVKRICGLNPDQFFFYINGGAGTGKSHLIKCIYSEASKILCKLPRRAEEADISNPTVLLTAFTGTAAFNISGSTLHSLLKLPRSLKPPFQGLGNNLDEVRSELLNAEIIIIDEVSMVSKPLFAYVDARLKQIKGSQRPFGGMSVIAVGDFFQLPPVRQSKPLCVYDPCEIDLWRQHFQMITLTEIMRQKDDVAFAEMLNRIRVKEKSEELSEPDRALLSQAVTEPELCPTDVLHIFATNKQVDSHNSAMLALLHSHITEIDADDYKKDPQTGRMARQAKPFKGNRNELPDTLNVAEGVRVMLTRNIDVSQGLVNGSFSTLVRVISSEQNGVAHVTMLGLKMDDETAGRNYRNRAPGGPDNLVYIDRAEENMKQKGVVRRQFPIKLAFACTIHKVQGMTRTSAVVSLKHIFEPGMAYVAVSRVTSLSGLHILDMDESKIYANSQITAALRTMRQVNLDDMMPLLQITQAVNGHDTLTIVHHNTEGLPCHVNDIKSHHELCLADVLCLTETHLQGSFVADSLHLEGYTMFKRNRHLSYTNVPQMANKRGGGVAVYVKEHIQVREKQYVHNVTDLEFLALKVEAPVSALIAAVYRPPDYSVTSFLSNLGSLLDSLEIMDCHPIVVCGDFNENHLSNASKPILELFQSRGYVQLITAATTDKNTLLDLIFISKPQHCLHSGVMRTYYSYHNPVYCVMSSNSP
;
A
#
# COMPACT_ATOMS: atom_id res chain seq x y z
N MET A 1 -35.80 -14.04 26.83
CA MET A 1 -36.63 -12.81 26.66
C MET A 1 -36.74 -12.09 28.00
N SER A 2 -36.58 -10.76 28.06
CA SER A 2 -36.61 -9.99 29.32
C SER A 2 -38.05 -9.71 29.76
N ARG A 3 -38.48 -10.37 30.85
CA ARG A 3 -39.71 -10.02 31.59
C ARG A 3 -39.39 -9.08 32.76
N PRO A 4 -40.35 -8.28 33.24
CA PRO A 4 -40.20 -7.49 34.47
C PRO A 4 -39.86 -8.37 35.68
N LEU A 5 -39.08 -7.81 36.63
CA LEU A 5 -38.57 -8.54 37.80
C LEU A 5 -39.68 -9.21 38.65
N SER A 6 -40.88 -8.62 38.68
CA SER A 6 -42.06 -9.14 39.37
C SER A 6 -42.61 -10.45 38.78
N SER A 7 -42.20 -10.81 37.56
CA SER A 7 -42.65 -12.02 36.86
C SER A 7 -41.69 -13.21 37.04
N LEU A 8 -40.58 -13.04 37.76
CA LEU A 8 -39.54 -14.06 37.97
C LEU A 8 -39.69 -14.80 39.31
N GLU A 9 -40.64 -14.43 40.17
CA GLU A 9 -40.80 -15.06 41.49
C GLU A 9 -41.36 -16.49 41.42
N ASN A 10 -41.97 -16.89 40.30
CA ASN A 10 -42.64 -18.19 40.13
C ASN A 10 -42.04 -19.11 39.06
N THR A 11 -40.81 -18.88 38.59
CA THR A 11 -40.19 -19.72 37.54
C THR A 11 -39.08 -20.62 38.08
N THR A 12 -39.09 -21.90 37.67
CA THR A 12 -38.17 -22.92 38.13
C THR A 12 -36.77 -22.81 37.49
N PRO A 13 -35.71 -23.34 38.13
CA PRO A 13 -34.32 -22.97 37.85
C PRO A 13 -33.71 -23.48 36.53
N GLU A 14 -34.47 -24.17 35.68
CA GLU A 14 -33.93 -24.90 34.52
C GLU A 14 -34.26 -24.27 33.16
N CYS A 15 -34.87 -23.08 33.11
CA CYS A 15 -35.22 -22.47 31.83
C CYS A 15 -34.00 -21.74 31.20
N SER A 16 -33.36 -22.42 30.24
CA SER A 16 -32.29 -21.88 29.40
C SER A 16 -32.89 -21.08 28.24
N ASP A 17 -32.92 -19.74 28.29
CA ASP A 17 -33.06 -18.91 27.08
C ASP A 17 -32.88 -17.39 27.31
N VAL A 18 -31.67 -16.85 27.05
CA VAL A 18 -31.50 -15.51 26.43
C VAL A 18 -30.14 -15.37 25.73
N TRP A 19 -30.13 -15.25 24.40
CA TRP A 19 -28.98 -14.78 23.61
C TRP A 19 -29.34 -13.45 22.94
N MET A 20 -28.94 -12.32 23.54
CA MET A 20 -28.83 -11.04 22.84
C MET A 20 -27.65 -10.26 23.44
N THR A 21 -26.66 -9.93 22.62
CA THR A 21 -25.38 -9.35 23.04
C THR A 21 -25.35 -7.82 22.95
N SER A 22 -26.15 -7.21 22.07
CA SER A 22 -26.18 -5.75 21.87
C SER A 22 -27.29 -5.06 22.67
N LEU A 23 -27.04 -3.84 23.13
CA LEU A 23 -28.01 -3.00 23.84
C LEU A 23 -29.14 -2.55 22.91
N THR A 24 -28.83 -2.30 21.64
CA THR A 24 -29.76 -1.83 20.62
C THR A 24 -30.81 -2.90 20.28
N ASP A 25 -30.40 -4.17 20.17
CA ASP A 25 -31.34 -5.27 19.91
C ASP A 25 -32.26 -5.53 21.10
N LYS A 26 -31.75 -5.36 22.33
CA LYS A 26 -32.56 -5.43 23.56
C LYS A 26 -33.58 -4.30 23.64
N TYR A 27 -33.20 -3.10 23.22
CA TYR A 27 -34.12 -1.96 23.16
C TYR A 27 -35.18 -2.15 22.06
N LYS A 28 -34.83 -2.73 20.91
CA LYS A 28 -35.80 -3.07 19.86
C LYS A 28 -36.77 -4.18 20.28
N ALA A 29 -36.31 -5.14 21.07
CA ALA A 29 -37.12 -6.23 21.61
C ALA A 29 -37.76 -5.91 22.97
N ARG A 30 -37.80 -4.64 23.38
CA ARG A 30 -38.40 -4.23 24.66
C ARG A 30 -39.92 -4.43 24.65
N PRO A 31 -40.56 -4.65 25.81
CA PRO A 31 -42.01 -4.79 25.88
C PRO A 31 -42.71 -3.53 25.36
N GLU A 32 -43.77 -3.70 24.57
CA GLU A 32 -44.63 -2.61 24.09
C GLU A 32 -45.61 -2.19 25.19
N THR A 33 -45.08 -1.59 26.26
CA THR A 33 -45.87 -0.95 27.32
C THR A 33 -45.56 0.53 27.38
N LEU A 34 -46.52 1.34 27.83
CA LEU A 34 -46.42 2.82 27.89
C LEU A 34 -45.12 3.32 28.53
N GLU A 35 -44.63 2.66 29.59
CA GLU A 35 -43.35 2.99 30.24
C GLU A 35 -42.13 2.88 29.32
N PHE A 36 -42.12 1.92 28.38
CA PHE A 36 -41.00 1.70 27.45
C PHE A 36 -41.18 2.41 26.10
N GLU A 37 -42.41 2.80 25.75
CA GLU A 37 -42.69 3.60 24.56
C GLU A 37 -42.15 5.03 24.70
N GLU A 38 -42.25 5.63 25.90
CA GLU A 38 -41.75 6.98 26.16
C GLU A 38 -40.25 7.04 26.51
N MET A 39 -39.63 5.89 26.78
CA MET A 39 -38.24 5.80 27.22
C MET A 39 -37.28 5.77 26.04
N CYS A 40 -36.35 6.73 25.94
CA CYS A 40 -35.34 6.72 24.88
C CYS A 40 -34.23 5.68 25.14
N LEU A 41 -33.41 5.36 24.13
CA LEU A 41 -32.35 4.36 24.25
C LEU A 41 -31.36 4.69 25.39
N ALA A 42 -31.08 5.97 25.62
CA ALA A 42 -30.18 6.41 26.69
C ALA A 42 -30.79 6.17 28.08
N ASP A 43 -32.08 6.46 28.26
CA ASP A 43 -32.80 6.20 29.51
C ASP A 43 -32.95 4.70 29.76
N PHE A 44 -33.22 3.91 28.72
CA PHE A 44 -33.27 2.45 28.82
C PHE A 44 -31.93 1.86 29.26
N ALA A 45 -30.81 2.38 28.74
CA ALA A 45 -29.47 1.95 29.11
C ALA A 45 -29.12 2.30 30.57
N ALA A 46 -29.57 3.46 31.05
CA ALA A 46 -29.31 3.94 32.40
C ALA A 46 -30.16 3.22 33.45
N THR A 47 -31.41 2.90 33.11
CA THR A 47 -32.42 2.42 34.06
C THR A 47 -32.51 0.88 34.09
N CYS A 48 -32.25 0.21 32.95
CA CYS A 48 -32.30 -1.24 32.86
C CYS A 48 -30.89 -1.87 32.94
N ARG A 49 -30.50 -2.37 34.12
CA ARG A 49 -29.20 -3.04 34.33
C ARG A 49 -29.10 -4.38 33.60
N ILE A 50 -27.92 -4.62 33.01
CA ILE A 50 -27.55 -5.91 32.42
C ILE A 50 -27.22 -6.89 33.54
N VAL A 51 -27.95 -8.01 33.63
CA VAL A 51 -27.64 -9.10 34.54
C VAL A 51 -27.26 -10.34 33.72
N TYR A 52 -25.97 -10.70 33.73
CA TYR A 52 -25.52 -12.04 33.36
C TYR A 52 -25.61 -12.93 34.61
N GLY A 53 -26.03 -14.17 34.44
CA GLY A 53 -26.53 -15.03 35.52
C GLY A 53 -25.61 -15.27 36.74
N LYS A 54 -26.32 -15.59 37.83
CA LYS A 54 -25.93 -16.05 39.19
C LYS A 54 -25.11 -15.11 40.09
N GLN A 55 -25.81 -14.43 41.00
CA GLN A 55 -25.33 -14.17 42.35
C GLN A 55 -26.09 -15.08 43.33
N THR A 56 -25.38 -15.90 44.10
CA THR A 56 -25.94 -16.65 45.23
C THR A 56 -26.11 -15.72 46.43
N LYS A 57 -27.28 -15.76 47.08
CA LYS A 57 -27.52 -15.07 48.36
C LYS A 57 -26.52 -15.56 49.41
N GLY A 58 -25.65 -14.67 49.88
CA GLY A 58 -24.79 -14.91 51.04
C GLY A 58 -25.63 -14.93 52.32
N CYS A 59 -25.37 -15.91 53.17
CA CYS A 59 -25.88 -15.98 54.54
C CYS A 59 -25.30 -14.82 55.37
N ASP A 60 -26.10 -14.27 56.28
CA ASP A 60 -25.84 -13.07 57.10
C ASP A 60 -24.65 -13.21 58.08
N HIS A 61 -23.42 -13.36 57.59
CA HIS A 61 -22.20 -13.13 58.39
C HIS A 61 -21.15 -12.43 57.52
N LEU A 62 -20.91 -11.14 57.82
CA LEU A 62 -19.86 -10.34 57.20
C LEU A 62 -18.48 -10.81 57.69
N GLU A 63 -17.88 -11.75 56.97
CA GLU A 63 -16.46 -12.06 57.12
C GLU A 63 -15.64 -11.03 56.30
N SER A 64 -14.61 -10.45 56.91
CA SER A 64 -13.75 -9.48 56.22
C SER A 64 -13.06 -10.13 55.02
N VAL A 65 -13.05 -9.43 53.87
CA VAL A 65 -12.40 -9.87 52.62
C VAL A 65 -10.93 -10.24 52.85
N GLN A 66 -10.26 -9.59 53.81
CA GLN A 66 -8.87 -9.90 54.17
C GLN A 66 -8.72 -11.31 54.74
N ASN A 67 -9.70 -11.80 55.49
CA ASN A 67 -9.68 -13.15 56.06
C ASN A 67 -9.96 -14.21 54.99
N ILE A 68 -10.85 -13.92 54.04
CA ILE A 68 -11.13 -14.81 52.90
C ILE A 68 -9.88 -14.90 51.98
N VAL A 69 -9.23 -13.77 51.72
CA VAL A 69 -7.99 -13.74 50.92
C VAL A 69 -6.85 -14.45 51.64
N LYS A 70 -6.64 -14.25 52.94
CA LYS A 70 -5.64 -15.01 53.72
C LYS A 70 -5.93 -16.51 53.72
N ARG A 71 -7.19 -16.91 53.92
CA ARG A 71 -7.59 -18.32 53.96
C ARG A 71 -7.43 -19.01 52.60
N ASN A 72 -7.69 -18.29 51.50
CA ASN A 72 -7.44 -18.79 50.15
C ASN A 72 -5.95 -18.84 49.83
N ARG A 73 -5.17 -17.84 50.26
CA ARG A 73 -3.72 -17.84 50.15
C ARG A 73 -3.10 -19.02 50.91
N ASP A 74 -3.48 -19.25 52.16
CA ASP A 74 -3.03 -20.41 52.96
C ASP A 74 -3.49 -21.77 52.38
N LYS A 75 -4.52 -21.79 51.52
CA LYS A 75 -5.06 -23.00 50.88
C LYS A 75 -4.39 -23.32 49.54
N TYR A 76 -4.03 -22.30 48.75
CA TYR A 76 -3.49 -22.46 47.40
C TYR A 76 -2.00 -22.15 47.27
N GLU A 77 -1.39 -21.49 48.26
CA GLU A 77 0.03 -21.07 48.25
C GLU A 77 0.94 -22.00 49.07
N LYS A 78 0.43 -23.15 49.56
CA LYS A 78 1.18 -24.08 50.43
C LYS A 78 2.49 -24.58 49.83
N ASN A 79 2.55 -24.68 48.51
CA ASN A 79 3.69 -25.20 47.77
C ASN A 79 4.22 -24.16 46.77
N SER A 80 3.91 -22.87 46.96
CA SER A 80 4.35 -21.81 46.03
C SER A 80 5.87 -21.77 45.92
N ASP A 81 6.56 -21.82 47.07
CA ASP A 81 8.01 -21.81 47.12
C ASP A 81 8.62 -23.12 46.58
N GLU A 82 7.94 -24.26 46.73
CA GLU A 82 8.37 -25.54 46.14
C GLU A 82 8.17 -25.58 44.63
N ILE A 83 7.09 -24.97 44.12
CA ILE A 83 6.81 -24.87 42.68
C ILE A 83 7.72 -23.84 42.02
N GLU A 84 7.98 -22.69 42.65
CA GLU A 84 8.97 -21.71 42.16
C GLU A 84 10.37 -22.31 42.17
N ASN A 85 10.78 -23.01 43.24
CA ASN A 85 12.08 -23.71 43.27
C ASN A 85 12.15 -24.83 42.24
N ALA A 86 11.08 -25.60 42.01
CA ALA A 86 11.06 -26.65 40.97
C ALA A 86 11.08 -26.06 39.55
N VAL A 87 10.47 -24.89 39.32
CA VAL A 87 10.52 -24.17 38.04
C VAL A 87 11.89 -23.55 37.83
N GLU A 88 12.50 -22.95 38.86
CA GLU A 88 13.88 -22.44 38.78
C GLU A 88 14.91 -23.56 38.63
N GLU A 89 14.73 -24.70 39.29
CA GLU A 89 15.56 -25.90 39.13
C GLU A 89 15.39 -26.52 37.72
N PHE A 90 14.17 -26.51 37.18
CA PHE A 90 13.88 -26.93 35.80
C PHE A 90 14.47 -25.96 34.75
N GLU A 91 14.47 -24.66 35.03
CA GLU A 91 15.07 -23.64 34.16
C GLU A 91 16.61 -23.63 34.23
N GLN A 92 17.19 -23.89 35.41
CA GLN A 92 18.65 -23.98 35.61
C GLN A 92 19.24 -25.30 35.10
N ASN A 93 18.52 -26.42 35.21
CA ASN A 93 18.97 -27.73 34.74
C ASN A 93 18.59 -28.02 33.28
N ARG A 94 18.27 -27.00 32.48
CA ARG A 94 18.05 -27.13 31.03
C ARG A 94 19.39 -27.33 30.30
N GLY A 95 20.10 -28.39 30.66
CA GLY A 95 21.17 -28.98 29.88
C GLY A 95 20.59 -29.64 28.62
N VAL A 96 21.29 -29.46 27.51
CA VAL A 96 21.01 -30.03 26.20
C VAL A 96 20.80 -31.55 26.32
N ILE A 97 19.55 -32.01 26.35
CA ILE A 97 19.19 -33.40 26.04
C ILE A 97 18.30 -33.32 24.82
N ASP A 98 18.96 -33.42 23.67
CA ASP A 98 18.32 -33.45 22.38
C ASP A 98 18.00 -34.91 22.02
N GLU A 99 16.78 -35.36 22.35
CA GLU A 99 16.27 -36.66 21.90
C GLU A 99 16.04 -36.72 20.37
N TRP A 100 16.27 -35.62 19.64
CA TRP A 100 16.30 -35.62 18.17
C TRP A 100 17.60 -36.15 17.56
N CYS A 101 18.71 -36.19 18.31
CA CYS A 101 20.01 -36.63 17.78
C CYS A 101 20.04 -38.12 17.33
N ASN A 102 19.08 -38.94 17.78
CA ASN A 102 19.01 -40.35 17.38
C ASN A 102 18.22 -40.61 16.08
N LEU A 103 17.53 -39.61 15.52
CA LEU A 103 16.62 -39.80 14.38
C LEU A 103 17.25 -39.45 13.01
N ALA A 104 18.35 -38.69 12.96
CA ALA A 104 18.99 -38.26 11.71
C ALA A 104 20.49 -37.91 11.88
N PRO A 105 21.40 -38.90 11.94
CA PRO A 105 22.83 -38.66 12.17
C PRO A 105 23.49 -37.79 11.10
N GLU A 106 23.02 -37.85 9.84
CA GLU A 106 23.55 -37.02 8.75
C GLU A 106 23.21 -35.53 8.92
N SER A 107 22.07 -35.20 9.53
CA SER A 107 21.69 -33.81 9.82
C SER A 107 22.47 -33.22 10.98
N GLU A 108 22.89 -34.08 11.93
CA GLU A 108 23.73 -33.68 13.06
C GLU A 108 25.19 -33.49 12.65
N VAL A 109 25.70 -34.28 11.69
CA VAL A 109 27.03 -34.05 11.09
C VAL A 109 27.07 -32.69 10.39
N VAL A 110 26.05 -32.33 9.62
CA VAL A 110 25.95 -31.00 9.00
C VAL A 110 25.83 -29.89 10.05
N ARG A 111 25.13 -30.14 11.17
CA ARG A 111 25.04 -29.19 12.29
C ARG A 111 26.39 -29.01 12.99
N LEU A 112 27.13 -30.11 13.20
CA LEU A 112 28.44 -30.12 13.83
C LEU A 112 29.52 -29.52 12.93
N GLU A 113 29.49 -29.76 11.61
CA GLU A 113 30.34 -29.08 10.63
C GLU A 113 30.04 -27.57 10.60
N CYS A 114 28.76 -27.18 10.68
CA CYS A 114 28.38 -25.77 10.83
C CYS A 114 28.86 -25.16 12.17
N ILE A 115 28.94 -25.96 13.24
CA ILE A 115 29.43 -25.54 14.55
C ILE A 115 30.97 -25.45 14.55
N GLU A 116 31.69 -26.39 13.95
CA GLU A 116 33.16 -26.32 13.79
C GLU A 116 33.56 -25.12 12.92
N GLU A 117 32.81 -24.80 11.86
CA GLU A 117 32.99 -23.57 11.07
C GLU A 117 32.68 -22.28 11.87
N LEU A 118 31.87 -22.37 12.92
CA LEU A 118 31.57 -21.26 13.85
C LEU A 118 32.62 -21.14 14.97
N GLU A 119 33.16 -22.25 15.47
CA GLU A 119 34.14 -22.32 16.57
C GLU A 119 35.57 -21.96 16.14
N ALA A 120 35.88 -21.99 14.84
CA ALA A 120 37.13 -21.43 14.30
C ALA A 120 37.20 -19.88 14.34
N ARG A 121 36.17 -19.21 14.87
CA ARG A 121 36.10 -17.74 15.03
C ARG A 121 36.31 -17.38 16.50
N GLU A 122 37.02 -16.29 16.77
CA GLU A 122 37.27 -15.82 18.15
C GLU A 122 35.96 -15.71 18.96
N PRO A 123 35.93 -16.10 20.25
CA PRO A 123 34.70 -16.23 21.05
C PRO A 123 33.91 -14.95 21.30
N ASP A 124 34.43 -13.77 20.94
CA ASP A 124 33.85 -12.45 21.30
C ASP A 124 32.95 -11.83 20.22
N CYS A 125 32.53 -12.61 19.22
CA CYS A 125 31.59 -12.16 18.18
C CYS A 125 30.25 -12.88 18.29
N GLU A 126 29.50 -12.63 19.37
CA GLU A 126 28.07 -12.95 19.40
C GLU A 126 27.38 -12.27 18.19
N ASN A 127 26.66 -13.06 17.40
CA ASN A 127 25.86 -12.60 16.26
C ASN A 127 24.68 -11.74 16.75
N GLU A 128 24.94 -10.47 17.01
CA GLU A 128 23.96 -9.51 17.52
C GLU A 128 23.09 -8.96 16.37
N GLN A 129 22.13 -9.77 15.94
CA GLN A 129 21.10 -9.39 14.97
C GLN A 129 20.27 -8.20 15.52
N ASP A 130 20.07 -7.18 14.68
CA ASP A 130 19.22 -6.02 14.98
C ASP A 130 17.79 -6.48 15.30
N ASN A 131 17.33 -6.32 16.55
CA ASN A 131 15.89 -6.25 16.77
C ASN A 131 15.42 -4.89 16.23
N VAL A 132 14.55 -4.86 15.22
CA VAL A 132 13.89 -3.61 14.81
C VAL A 132 13.27 -3.00 16.07
N PRO A 133 13.71 -1.80 16.53
CA PRO A 133 13.33 -1.26 17.84
C PRO A 133 11.83 -1.00 18.00
N GLU A 134 11.05 -1.12 16.94
CA GLU A 134 9.58 -1.15 16.98
C GLU A 134 9.02 -2.33 17.78
N TYR A 135 9.84 -3.35 18.06
CA TYR A 135 9.55 -4.45 18.99
C TYR A 135 9.87 -4.15 20.48
N SER A 136 10.33 -2.93 20.82
CA SER A 136 10.70 -2.55 22.19
C SER A 136 9.55 -1.87 22.98
N ASN A 137 9.72 -1.77 24.29
CA ASN A 137 8.63 -1.64 25.27
C ASN A 137 7.95 -0.26 25.33
N GLN A 138 6.81 -0.09 24.68
CA GLN A 138 5.78 0.89 25.05
C GLN A 138 4.63 0.22 25.80
N ALA A 139 4.79 0.05 27.11
CA ALA A 139 3.63 0.06 28.00
C ALA A 139 3.45 1.53 28.38
N ASN A 140 2.39 2.15 27.88
CA ASN A 140 2.01 3.55 28.15
C ASN A 140 2.80 4.62 27.37
N ALA A 141 2.62 4.66 26.05
CA ALA A 141 2.65 5.97 25.40
C ALA A 141 1.37 6.70 25.85
N VAL A 142 1.56 7.89 26.43
CA VAL A 142 0.54 8.92 26.69
C VAL A 142 -0.49 8.89 25.58
N THR A 143 -1.78 8.85 25.92
CA THR A 143 -2.95 8.99 25.06
C THR A 143 -2.57 9.56 23.70
N GLU A 144 -2.21 8.70 22.74
CA GLU A 144 -1.95 9.12 21.38
C GLU A 144 -3.28 9.69 20.92
N VAL A 145 -3.37 11.02 20.86
CA VAL A 145 -4.47 11.70 20.22
C VAL A 145 -4.40 11.24 18.78
N ARG A 146 -5.24 10.25 18.46
CA ARG A 146 -5.46 9.74 17.11
C ARG A 146 -5.94 10.92 16.28
N ALA A 147 -5.00 11.60 15.61
CA ALA A 147 -5.35 12.48 14.52
C ALA A 147 -6.01 11.60 13.47
N ILE A 148 -7.32 11.78 13.33
CA ILE A 148 -8.10 11.30 12.18
C ILE A 148 -7.26 11.63 10.95
N ARG A 149 -6.81 10.60 10.24
CA ARG A 149 -6.00 10.79 9.04
C ARG A 149 -6.88 11.44 8.00
N GLU A 150 -6.72 12.74 7.82
CA GLU A 150 -7.12 13.35 6.57
C GLU A 150 -6.38 12.58 5.46
N PRO A 151 -7.10 12.06 4.44
CA PRO A 151 -6.46 11.40 3.32
C PRO A 151 -5.40 12.35 2.77
N PRO A 152 -4.20 11.87 2.38
CA PRO A 152 -3.18 12.73 1.80
C PRO A 152 -3.81 13.50 0.64
N ALA A 153 -4.02 14.80 0.83
CA ALA A 153 -4.57 15.68 -0.17
C ALA A 153 -3.46 15.93 -1.20
N PHE A 154 -3.28 14.96 -2.10
CA PHE A 154 -2.45 15.17 -3.27
C PHE A 154 -3.12 16.24 -4.13
N ASP A 155 -2.32 17.20 -4.61
CA ASP A 155 -2.75 18.09 -5.68
C ASP A 155 -3.27 17.21 -6.83
N PRO A 156 -4.53 17.40 -7.29
CA PRO A 156 -5.11 16.64 -8.39
C PRO A 156 -4.22 16.63 -9.65
N ILE A 157 -3.45 17.70 -9.89
CA ILE A 157 -2.52 17.80 -11.02
C ILE A 157 -1.35 16.83 -10.83
N LEU A 158 -0.71 16.85 -9.66
CA LEU A 158 0.39 15.95 -9.34
C LEU A 158 -0.06 14.49 -9.39
N LEU A 159 -1.24 14.20 -8.83
CA LEU A 159 -1.79 12.85 -8.84
C LEU A 159 -1.98 12.31 -10.26
N ARG A 160 -2.46 13.17 -11.16
CA ARG A 160 -2.65 12.81 -12.55
C ARG A 160 -1.33 12.55 -13.28
N GLN A 161 -0.30 13.35 -13.01
CA GLN A 161 1.05 13.08 -13.50
C GLN A 161 1.59 11.74 -12.98
N MET A 162 1.26 11.35 -11.74
CA MET A 162 1.64 10.04 -11.21
C MET A 162 1.00 8.90 -12.01
N TYR A 163 -0.27 9.03 -12.40
CA TYR A 163 -0.98 8.05 -13.23
C TYR A 163 -0.40 7.96 -14.65
N GLN A 164 -0.05 9.10 -15.26
CA GLN A 164 0.58 9.17 -16.59
C GLN A 164 1.94 8.47 -16.63
N ASN A 165 2.69 8.48 -15.52
CA ASN A 165 4.04 7.92 -15.42
C ASN A 165 4.07 6.43 -15.00
N LEU A 166 2.92 5.77 -14.88
CA LEU A 166 2.88 4.32 -14.63
C LEU A 166 3.40 3.57 -15.86
N ASN A 167 4.24 2.55 -15.65
CA ASN A 167 4.60 1.66 -16.76
C ASN A 167 3.50 0.64 -17.08
N LYS A 168 3.71 -0.12 -18.17
CA LYS A 168 2.74 -1.12 -18.67
C LYS A 168 2.27 -2.06 -17.56
N LYS A 169 3.19 -2.73 -16.86
CA LYS A 169 2.85 -3.70 -15.81
C LYS A 169 2.18 -3.04 -14.59
N GLN A 170 2.67 -1.88 -14.15
CA GLN A 170 2.08 -1.10 -13.07
C GLN A 170 0.66 -0.67 -13.42
N ALA A 171 0.43 -0.22 -14.65
CA ALA A 171 -0.87 0.17 -15.16
C ALA A 171 -1.84 -1.02 -15.25
N CYS A 172 -1.39 -2.22 -15.63
CA CYS A 172 -2.23 -3.44 -15.55
C CYS A 172 -2.72 -3.70 -14.12
N VAL A 173 -1.84 -3.62 -13.12
CA VAL A 173 -2.24 -3.80 -11.70
C VAL A 173 -3.20 -2.70 -11.26
N PHE A 174 -2.90 -1.46 -11.61
CA PHE A 174 -3.73 -0.31 -11.30
C PHE A 174 -5.15 -0.47 -11.86
N TYR A 175 -5.29 -0.84 -13.15
CA TYR A 175 -6.60 -1.06 -13.76
C TYR A 175 -7.33 -2.28 -13.21
N ALA A 176 -6.63 -3.35 -12.84
CA ALA A 176 -7.25 -4.52 -12.21
C ALA A 176 -7.91 -4.17 -10.87
N VAL A 177 -7.21 -3.40 -10.03
CA VAL A 177 -7.76 -2.94 -8.75
C VAL A 177 -8.90 -1.94 -8.98
N ARG A 178 -8.75 -1.01 -9.93
CA ARG A 178 -9.80 -0.05 -10.30
C ARG A 178 -11.08 -0.78 -10.74
N GLU A 179 -10.97 -1.75 -11.63
CA GLU A 179 -12.09 -2.54 -12.15
C GLU A 179 -12.82 -3.27 -11.01
N TRP A 180 -12.07 -3.85 -10.07
CA TRP A 180 -12.65 -4.46 -8.88
C TRP A 180 -13.43 -3.44 -8.02
N CYS A 181 -12.87 -2.25 -7.79
CA CYS A 181 -13.53 -1.17 -7.05
C CYS A 181 -14.82 -0.71 -7.75
N VAL A 182 -14.81 -0.56 -9.07
CA VAL A 182 -16.00 -0.20 -9.86
C VAL A 182 -17.07 -1.29 -9.75
N LYS A 183 -16.71 -2.57 -9.92
CA LYS A 183 -17.65 -3.70 -9.75
C LYS A 183 -18.24 -3.73 -8.34
N ARG A 184 -17.46 -3.41 -7.31
CA ARG A 184 -17.94 -3.28 -5.91
C ARG A 184 -19.00 -2.19 -5.76
N ILE A 185 -18.75 -0.97 -6.25
CA ILE A 185 -19.73 0.14 -6.11
C ILE A 185 -21.02 -0.10 -6.90
N CYS A 186 -20.93 -0.82 -8.02
CA CYS A 186 -22.07 -1.21 -8.84
C CYS A 186 -22.90 -2.37 -8.24
N GLY A 187 -22.57 -2.86 -7.05
CA GLY A 187 -23.31 -3.93 -6.38
C GLY A 187 -23.08 -5.34 -6.96
N LEU A 188 -22.10 -5.50 -7.86
CA LEU A 188 -21.78 -6.80 -8.50
C LEU A 188 -21.03 -7.76 -7.56
N ASN A 189 -20.64 -7.29 -6.37
CA ASN A 189 -20.00 -8.07 -5.31
C ASN A 189 -18.85 -9.00 -5.78
N PRO A 190 -17.81 -8.48 -6.47
CA PRO A 190 -16.69 -9.30 -6.94
C PRO A 190 -16.00 -10.08 -5.81
N ASP A 191 -15.36 -11.20 -6.15
CA ASP A 191 -14.59 -11.96 -5.18
C ASP A 191 -13.39 -11.18 -4.65
N GLN A 192 -12.98 -11.47 -3.42
CA GLN A 192 -11.78 -10.89 -2.80
C GLN A 192 -10.53 -11.28 -3.59
N PHE A 193 -9.60 -10.33 -3.77
CA PHE A 193 -8.31 -10.60 -4.42
C PHE A 193 -7.16 -10.56 -3.41
N PHE A 194 -6.12 -11.35 -3.69
CA PHE A 194 -4.90 -11.44 -2.89
C PHE A 194 -3.69 -11.31 -3.81
N PHE A 195 -3.19 -10.09 -3.96
CA PHE A 195 -2.08 -9.80 -4.84
C PHE A 195 -0.78 -9.66 -4.07
N TYR A 196 0.26 -10.31 -4.56
CA TYR A 196 1.64 -10.09 -4.15
C TYR A 196 2.38 -9.38 -5.29
N ILE A 197 2.74 -8.11 -5.07
CA ILE A 197 3.51 -7.30 -6.01
C ILE A 197 4.99 -7.47 -5.68
N ASN A 198 5.65 -8.33 -6.45
CA ASN A 198 7.09 -8.56 -6.44
C ASN A 198 7.81 -7.57 -7.35
N GLY A 199 9.06 -7.26 -7.04
CA GLY A 199 9.95 -6.53 -7.94
C GLY A 199 11.23 -6.12 -7.22
N GLY A 200 12.31 -5.99 -7.98
CA GLY A 200 13.60 -5.55 -7.45
C GLY A 200 13.56 -4.16 -6.79
N ALA A 201 14.66 -3.78 -6.14
CA ALA A 201 14.83 -2.44 -5.61
C ALA A 201 14.67 -1.41 -6.74
N GLY A 202 13.91 -0.35 -6.47
CA GLY A 202 13.75 0.74 -7.44
C GLY A 202 12.76 0.50 -8.58
N THR A 203 11.96 -0.58 -8.59
CA THR A 203 10.93 -0.82 -9.63
C THR A 203 9.65 0.03 -9.49
N GLY A 204 9.64 1.05 -8.63
CA GLY A 204 8.48 1.93 -8.44
C GLY A 204 7.33 1.35 -7.61
N LYS A 205 7.58 0.34 -6.77
CA LYS A 205 6.55 -0.29 -5.89
C LYS A 205 5.75 0.72 -5.06
N SER A 206 6.44 1.60 -4.33
CA SER A 206 5.79 2.63 -3.49
C SER A 206 5.01 3.67 -4.32
N HIS A 207 5.44 3.94 -5.56
CA HIS A 207 4.70 4.81 -6.49
C HIS A 207 3.37 4.17 -6.89
N LEU A 208 3.39 2.87 -7.23
CA LEU A 208 2.18 2.11 -7.55
C LEU A 208 1.21 2.05 -6.35
N ILE A 209 1.72 1.85 -5.13
CA ILE A 209 0.88 1.88 -3.90
C ILE A 209 0.13 3.20 -3.79
N LYS A 210 0.82 4.34 -3.95
CA LYS A 210 0.20 5.67 -3.86
C LYS A 210 -0.90 5.85 -4.90
N CYS A 211 -0.67 5.39 -6.13
CA CYS A 211 -1.66 5.48 -7.21
C CYS A 211 -2.90 4.60 -6.96
N ILE A 212 -2.69 3.36 -6.51
CA ILE A 212 -3.80 2.45 -6.20
C ILE A 212 -4.61 3.01 -5.03
N TYR A 213 -3.95 3.50 -3.98
CA TYR A 213 -4.63 4.05 -2.81
C TYR A 213 -5.54 5.22 -3.18
N SER A 214 -5.02 6.22 -3.90
CA SER A 214 -5.80 7.41 -4.27
C SER A 214 -7.02 7.06 -5.11
N GLU A 215 -6.87 6.20 -6.12
CA GLU A 215 -7.97 5.84 -7.02
C GLU A 215 -8.99 4.92 -6.33
N ALA A 216 -8.53 3.89 -5.61
CA ALA A 216 -9.42 2.99 -4.88
C ALA A 216 -10.19 3.73 -3.78
N SER A 217 -9.54 4.64 -3.04
CA SER A 217 -10.22 5.46 -2.04
C SER A 217 -11.27 6.38 -2.66
N LYS A 218 -10.96 7.03 -3.79
CA LYS A 218 -11.89 7.88 -4.57
C LYS A 218 -13.11 7.12 -5.09
N ILE A 219 -12.95 5.86 -5.50
CA ILE A 219 -14.07 5.07 -6.02
C ILE A 219 -14.89 4.50 -4.87
N LEU A 220 -14.23 3.84 -3.90
CA LEU A 220 -14.91 3.17 -2.81
C LEU A 220 -15.62 4.15 -1.87
N CYS A 221 -15.23 5.42 -1.83
CA CYS A 221 -15.95 6.47 -1.08
C CYS A 221 -17.44 6.58 -1.45
N LYS A 222 -17.83 6.12 -2.66
CA LYS A 222 -19.19 6.19 -3.21
C LYS A 222 -20.09 4.99 -2.90
N LEU A 223 -19.63 3.98 -2.15
CA LEU A 223 -20.42 2.77 -1.87
C LEU A 223 -21.80 3.11 -1.23
N PRO A 224 -22.91 2.49 -1.66
CA PRO A 224 -24.28 2.85 -1.22
C PRO A 224 -24.58 2.75 0.27
N ARG A 225 -23.85 1.90 1.03
CA ARG A 225 -23.91 1.84 2.51
C ARG A 225 -23.54 3.17 3.19
N ARG A 226 -23.15 4.20 2.43
CA ARG A 226 -22.60 5.48 2.86
C ARG A 226 -23.52 6.67 2.62
N ALA A 227 -24.69 6.49 2.02
CA ALA A 227 -25.61 7.59 1.74
C ALA A 227 -26.38 8.05 3.00
N GLU A 228 -26.56 7.18 4.00
CA GLU A 228 -27.46 7.48 5.13
C GLU A 228 -26.83 7.34 6.54
N GLU A 229 -25.71 6.61 6.75
CA GLU A 229 -25.23 6.30 8.13
C GLU A 229 -23.70 6.31 8.37
N ALA A 230 -22.83 6.59 7.40
CA ALA A 230 -21.39 6.49 7.61
C ALA A 230 -20.67 7.84 7.60
N ASP A 231 -19.98 8.16 8.69
CA ASP A 231 -19.03 9.27 8.77
C ASP A 231 -18.00 9.17 7.63
N ILE A 232 -17.90 10.23 6.82
CA ILE A 232 -16.98 10.34 5.67
C ILE A 232 -15.50 10.24 6.13
N SER A 233 -15.25 10.39 7.43
CA SER A 233 -13.95 10.30 8.08
C SER A 233 -13.32 8.90 8.07
N ASN A 234 -14.09 7.82 7.88
CA ASN A 234 -13.58 6.46 8.03
C ASN A 234 -12.86 5.92 6.77
N PRO A 235 -11.66 5.32 6.92
CA PRO A 235 -10.85 4.86 5.79
C PRO A 235 -11.45 3.66 5.05
N THR A 236 -11.33 3.67 3.72
CA THR A 236 -11.77 2.58 2.83
C THR A 236 -10.65 1.64 2.42
N VAL A 237 -9.43 2.19 2.37
CA VAL A 237 -8.20 1.49 2.02
C VAL A 237 -7.22 1.74 3.16
N LEU A 238 -6.66 0.66 3.70
CA LEU A 238 -5.69 0.73 4.79
C LEU A 238 -4.28 0.63 4.22
N LEU A 239 -3.47 1.67 4.44
CA LEU A 239 -2.05 1.68 4.09
C LEU A 239 -1.23 1.26 5.29
N THR A 240 -0.54 0.13 5.16
CA THR A 240 0.31 -0.42 6.22
C THR A 240 1.69 -0.80 5.72
N ALA A 241 2.65 -0.77 6.62
CA ALA A 241 3.96 -1.34 6.40
C ALA A 241 4.47 -2.03 7.67
N PHE A 242 5.55 -2.80 7.56
CA PHE A 242 6.19 -3.42 8.72
C PHE A 242 6.95 -2.39 9.57
N THR A 243 7.70 -1.47 8.95
CA THR A 243 8.52 -0.44 9.63
C THR A 243 7.89 0.95 9.56
N GLY A 244 8.20 1.81 10.53
CA GLY A 244 7.75 3.20 10.60
C GLY A 244 8.28 4.07 9.45
N THR A 245 9.53 3.85 9.03
CA THR A 245 10.09 4.54 7.85
C THR A 245 9.35 4.15 6.57
N ALA A 246 9.08 2.86 6.36
CA ALA A 246 8.30 2.42 5.19
C ALA A 246 6.85 2.93 5.26
N ALA A 247 6.24 2.89 6.45
CA ALA A 247 4.89 3.41 6.68
C ALA A 247 4.81 4.91 6.35
N PHE A 248 5.76 5.72 6.81
CA PHE A 248 5.82 7.14 6.50
C PHE A 248 5.99 7.41 4.99
N ASN A 249 6.84 6.64 4.31
CA ASN A 249 7.08 6.80 2.86
C ASN A 249 5.81 6.62 2.00
N ILE A 250 4.92 5.72 2.42
CA ILE A 250 3.61 5.53 1.78
C ILE A 250 2.49 6.34 2.44
N SER A 251 2.81 7.21 3.42
CA SER A 251 1.83 7.95 4.23
C SER A 251 0.83 7.04 4.97
N GLY A 252 1.26 5.83 5.33
CA GLY A 252 0.52 4.80 6.05
C GLY A 252 0.93 4.65 7.52
N SER A 253 0.46 3.59 8.18
CA SER A 253 0.80 3.24 9.58
C SER A 253 1.53 1.92 9.66
N THR A 254 2.23 1.66 10.76
CA THR A 254 2.76 0.31 11.01
C THR A 254 1.61 -0.67 11.26
N LEU A 255 1.73 -1.92 10.82
CA LEU A 255 0.76 -3.00 11.10
C LEU A 255 0.43 -3.12 12.60
N HIS A 256 1.44 -3.01 13.45
CA HIS A 256 1.32 -3.13 14.90
C HIS A 256 0.41 -2.04 15.50
N SER A 257 0.64 -0.78 15.13
CA SER A 257 -0.16 0.36 15.58
C SER A 257 -1.60 0.28 15.07
N LEU A 258 -1.80 0.02 13.77
CA LEU A 258 -3.13 0.02 13.16
C LEU A 258 -4.03 -1.08 13.74
N LEU A 259 -3.51 -2.30 13.86
CA LEU A 259 -4.29 -3.46 14.28
C LEU A 259 -4.19 -3.72 15.79
N LYS A 260 -3.51 -2.86 16.56
CA LYS A 260 -3.22 -3.02 18.01
C LYS A 260 -2.66 -4.41 18.32
N LEU A 261 -1.66 -4.85 17.55
CA LEU A 261 -1.08 -6.20 17.68
C LEU A 261 -0.22 -6.30 18.94
N PRO A 262 -0.29 -7.41 19.70
CA PRO A 262 0.58 -7.60 20.86
C PRO A 262 2.01 -7.92 20.43
N ARG A 263 2.98 -7.59 21.30
CA ARG A 263 4.41 -7.89 21.06
C ARG A 263 4.70 -9.39 21.03
N SER A 264 4.02 -10.14 21.88
CA SER A 264 4.11 -11.59 21.93
C SER A 264 3.01 -12.17 21.06
N LEU A 265 3.41 -12.78 19.95
CA LEU A 265 2.51 -13.51 19.05
C LEU A 265 2.32 -14.97 19.51
N LYS A 266 2.72 -15.30 20.75
CA LYS A 266 2.59 -16.65 21.28
C LYS A 266 1.10 -17.03 21.43
N PRO A 267 0.72 -18.26 21.09
CA PRO A 267 -0.61 -18.76 21.36
C PRO A 267 -0.89 -18.82 22.88
N PRO A 268 -2.15 -18.66 23.32
CA PRO A 268 -3.36 -18.47 22.52
C PRO A 268 -3.51 -17.04 21.98
N PHE A 269 -4.29 -16.88 20.90
CA PHE A 269 -4.59 -15.56 20.31
C PHE A 269 -5.17 -14.59 21.36
N GLN A 270 -4.55 -13.42 21.50
CA GLN A 270 -4.99 -12.38 22.42
C GLN A 270 -6.01 -11.46 21.73
N GLY A 271 -7.25 -11.48 22.22
CA GLY A 271 -8.32 -10.61 21.75
C GLY A 271 -8.17 -9.15 22.19
N LEU A 272 -8.87 -8.23 21.51
CA LEU A 272 -8.84 -6.79 21.79
C LEU A 272 -9.59 -6.35 23.07
N GLY A 273 -10.45 -7.20 23.63
CA GLY A 273 -11.32 -6.81 24.75
C GLY A 273 -12.14 -5.56 24.43
N ASN A 274 -12.13 -4.57 25.34
CA ASN A 274 -12.91 -3.33 25.22
C ASN A 274 -12.47 -2.44 24.05
N ASN A 275 -11.24 -2.59 23.55
CA ASN A 275 -10.75 -1.81 22.41
C ASN A 275 -11.32 -2.27 21.07
N LEU A 276 -12.04 -3.40 21.05
CA LEU A 276 -12.56 -3.97 19.82
C LEU A 276 -13.60 -3.07 19.15
N ASP A 277 -14.50 -2.47 19.93
CA ASP A 277 -15.60 -1.67 19.38
C ASP A 277 -15.09 -0.37 18.77
N GLU A 278 -14.06 0.24 19.38
CA GLU A 278 -13.35 1.41 18.85
C GLU A 278 -12.69 1.09 17.50
N VAL A 279 -11.89 0.03 17.44
CA VAL A 279 -11.17 -0.37 16.20
C VAL A 279 -12.15 -0.85 15.13
N ARG A 280 -13.25 -1.50 15.53
CA ARG A 280 -14.29 -1.95 14.61
C ARG A 280 -15.03 -0.76 14.01
N SER A 281 -15.34 0.27 14.79
CA SER A 281 -15.96 1.49 14.28
C SER A 281 -15.06 2.20 13.27
N GLU A 282 -13.76 2.30 13.57
CA GLU A 282 -12.74 2.92 12.73
C GLU A 282 -12.53 2.17 11.40
N LEU A 283 -12.42 0.84 11.45
CA LEU A 283 -12.07 0.00 10.29
C LEU A 283 -13.28 -0.65 9.62
N LEU A 284 -14.50 -0.26 10.00
CA LEU A 284 -15.73 -0.87 9.50
C LEU A 284 -15.81 -0.82 7.96
N ASN A 285 -15.45 0.33 7.41
CA ASN A 285 -15.57 0.67 5.99
C ASN A 285 -14.38 0.20 5.14
N ALA A 286 -13.36 -0.40 5.77
CA ALA A 286 -12.18 -0.85 5.07
C ALA A 286 -12.51 -2.09 4.22
N GLU A 287 -12.18 -2.01 2.93
CA GLU A 287 -12.39 -3.06 1.92
C GLU A 287 -11.05 -3.63 1.41
N ILE A 288 -9.99 -2.82 1.43
CA ILE A 288 -8.66 -3.18 0.95
C ILE A 288 -7.62 -2.86 2.03
N ILE A 289 -6.67 -3.76 2.25
CA ILE A 289 -5.45 -3.50 3.04
C ILE A 289 -4.21 -3.71 2.18
N ILE A 290 -3.32 -2.72 2.18
CA ILE A 290 -2.03 -2.74 1.50
C ILE A 290 -0.94 -2.89 2.55
N ILE A 291 -0.03 -3.85 2.36
CA ILE A 291 1.08 -4.16 3.25
C ILE A 291 2.39 -3.99 2.48
N ASP A 292 3.10 -2.88 2.68
CA ASP A 292 4.44 -2.66 2.12
C ASP A 292 5.54 -3.30 2.97
N GLU A 293 6.69 -3.57 2.35
CA GLU A 293 7.84 -4.29 2.93
C GLU A 293 7.45 -5.65 3.56
N VAL A 294 6.65 -6.44 2.83
CA VAL A 294 6.17 -7.76 3.29
C VAL A 294 7.29 -8.78 3.55
N SER A 295 8.52 -8.55 3.04
CA SER A 295 9.65 -9.46 3.26
C SER A 295 10.04 -9.60 4.73
N MET A 296 9.79 -8.57 5.54
CA MET A 296 10.08 -8.55 6.98
C MET A 296 8.95 -9.11 7.83
N VAL A 297 7.79 -9.40 7.25
CA VAL A 297 6.64 -9.96 7.97
C VAL A 297 6.85 -11.46 8.14
N SER A 298 6.77 -11.97 9.37
CA SER A 298 6.86 -13.40 9.66
C SER A 298 5.52 -14.11 9.50
N LYS A 299 5.54 -15.43 9.29
CA LYS A 299 4.33 -16.26 9.20
C LYS A 299 3.41 -16.16 10.44
N PRO A 300 3.91 -16.24 11.69
CA PRO A 300 3.07 -16.02 12.87
C PRO A 300 2.41 -14.64 12.88
N LEU A 301 3.14 -13.59 12.49
CA LEU A 301 2.59 -12.24 12.42
C LEU A 301 1.48 -12.15 11.38
N PHE A 302 1.68 -12.75 10.21
CA PHE A 302 0.71 -12.74 9.13
C PHE A 302 -0.58 -13.51 9.48
N ALA A 303 -0.44 -14.67 10.14
CA ALA A 303 -1.59 -15.41 10.68
C ALA A 303 -2.33 -14.60 11.75
N TYR A 304 -1.61 -13.85 12.58
CA TYR A 304 -2.20 -12.96 13.57
C TYR A 304 -2.98 -11.81 12.92
N VAL A 305 -2.46 -11.23 11.83
CA VAL A 305 -3.16 -10.19 11.06
C VAL A 305 -4.49 -10.72 10.51
N ASP A 306 -4.51 -11.91 9.91
CA ASP A 306 -5.74 -12.57 9.45
C ASP A 306 -6.75 -12.75 10.60
N ALA A 307 -6.32 -13.35 11.71
CA ALA A 307 -7.17 -13.58 12.88
C ALA A 307 -7.72 -12.26 13.47
N ARG A 308 -6.90 -11.20 13.50
CA ARG A 308 -7.29 -9.88 14.00
C ARG A 308 -8.30 -9.20 13.08
N LEU A 309 -8.13 -9.29 11.76
CA LEU A 309 -9.09 -8.74 10.80
C LEU A 309 -10.41 -9.51 10.80
N LYS A 310 -10.38 -10.84 10.95
CA LYS A 310 -11.58 -11.66 11.18
C LYS A 310 -12.34 -11.22 12.44
N GLN A 311 -11.61 -10.96 13.53
CA GLN A 311 -12.18 -10.43 14.76
C GLN A 311 -12.82 -9.05 14.57
N ILE A 312 -12.12 -8.13 13.90
CA ILE A 312 -12.58 -6.74 13.67
C ILE A 312 -13.81 -6.74 12.77
N LYS A 313 -13.77 -7.41 11.60
CA LYS A 313 -14.86 -7.45 10.62
C LYS A 313 -16.01 -8.37 11.03
N GLY A 314 -15.83 -9.26 12.01
CA GLY A 314 -16.83 -10.24 12.43
C GLY A 314 -17.12 -11.30 11.36
N SER A 315 -16.14 -11.60 10.51
CA SER A 315 -16.28 -12.51 9.36
C SER A 315 -15.21 -13.59 9.43
N GLN A 316 -15.58 -14.84 9.14
CA GLN A 316 -14.63 -15.96 9.08
C GLN A 316 -13.91 -16.08 7.72
N ARG A 317 -14.27 -15.25 6.75
CA ARG A 317 -13.55 -15.19 5.47
C ARG A 317 -12.10 -14.77 5.71
N PRO A 318 -11.13 -15.22 4.88
CA PRO A 318 -9.75 -14.78 4.97
C PRO A 318 -9.66 -13.25 5.07
N PHE A 319 -8.84 -12.76 6.01
CA PHE A 319 -8.65 -11.34 6.32
C PHE A 319 -9.95 -10.59 6.61
N GLY A 320 -10.96 -11.26 7.19
CA GLY A 320 -12.25 -10.65 7.50
C GLY A 320 -13.08 -10.29 6.25
N GLY A 321 -12.75 -10.85 5.08
CA GLY A 321 -13.39 -10.56 3.79
C GLY A 321 -12.79 -9.37 3.04
N MET A 322 -11.69 -8.80 3.54
CA MET A 322 -10.96 -7.72 2.86
C MET A 322 -10.04 -8.28 1.76
N SER A 323 -9.86 -7.51 0.69
CA SER A 323 -8.84 -7.80 -0.31
C SER A 323 -7.48 -7.32 0.18
N VAL A 324 -6.41 -8.06 -0.16
CA VAL A 324 -5.05 -7.77 0.35
C VAL A 324 -4.08 -7.55 -0.80
N ILE A 325 -3.31 -6.47 -0.72
CA ILE A 325 -2.17 -6.21 -1.60
C ILE A 325 -0.91 -6.25 -0.74
N ALA A 326 -0.14 -7.31 -0.86
CA ALA A 326 1.19 -7.40 -0.27
C ALA A 326 2.23 -6.90 -1.27
N VAL A 327 3.14 -6.03 -0.83
CA VAL A 327 4.18 -5.43 -1.67
C VAL A 327 5.53 -5.60 -0.98
N GLY A 328 6.53 -6.02 -1.74
CA GLY A 328 7.87 -6.19 -1.21
C GLY A 328 8.74 -7.11 -2.06
N ASP A 329 9.98 -7.33 -1.62
CA ASP A 329 10.96 -8.14 -2.32
C ASP A 329 11.57 -9.15 -1.34
N PHE A 330 11.21 -10.42 -1.43
CA PHE A 330 11.73 -11.45 -0.52
C PHE A 330 13.24 -11.68 -0.68
N PHE A 331 13.87 -11.21 -1.76
CA PHE A 331 15.32 -11.23 -1.93
C PHE A 331 16.05 -10.13 -1.14
N GLN A 332 15.31 -9.21 -0.50
CA GLN A 332 15.87 -8.28 0.48
C GLN A 332 16.01 -8.96 1.85
N LEU A 333 15.97 -8.19 2.95
CA LEU A 333 16.15 -8.76 4.28
C LEU A 333 14.95 -9.65 4.66
N PRO A 334 15.23 -10.85 5.21
CA PRO A 334 14.21 -11.73 5.75
C PRO A 334 13.65 -11.18 7.09
N PRO A 335 12.60 -11.82 7.65
CA PRO A 335 12.12 -11.47 8.98
C PRO A 335 13.19 -11.68 10.05
N VAL A 336 13.23 -10.78 11.02
CA VAL A 336 14.20 -10.82 12.14
C VAL A 336 13.97 -12.03 13.03
N ARG A 337 15.02 -12.49 13.73
CA ARG A 337 15.03 -13.66 14.64
C ARG A 337 14.93 -15.00 13.93
N GLN A 338 15.55 -15.09 12.75
CA GLN A 338 15.65 -16.34 11.97
C GLN A 338 14.29 -16.98 11.64
N SER A 339 13.21 -16.19 11.63
CA SER A 339 11.91 -16.68 11.20
C SER A 339 11.93 -16.92 9.69
N LYS A 340 11.34 -18.01 9.23
CA LYS A 340 11.27 -18.31 7.80
C LYS A 340 10.48 -17.21 7.06
N PRO A 341 10.93 -16.78 5.87
CA PRO A 341 10.15 -15.87 5.03
C PRO A 341 8.76 -16.43 4.70
N LEU A 342 7.77 -15.55 4.53
CA LEU A 342 6.38 -15.94 4.24
C LEU A 342 6.23 -16.87 3.04
N CYS A 343 7.03 -16.65 1.99
CA CYS A 343 6.95 -17.43 0.76
C CYS A 343 7.51 -18.86 0.91
N VAL A 344 8.40 -19.11 1.88
CA VAL A 344 9.02 -20.42 2.07
C VAL A 344 8.03 -21.35 2.76
N TYR A 345 7.74 -22.51 2.16
CA TYR A 345 6.81 -23.48 2.75
C TYR A 345 7.31 -24.00 4.10
N ASP A 346 6.40 -24.09 5.07
CA ASP A 346 6.67 -24.71 6.37
C ASP A 346 5.47 -25.61 6.73
N PRO A 347 5.67 -26.92 6.88
CA PRO A 347 4.58 -27.85 7.20
C PRO A 347 4.03 -27.66 8.62
N CYS A 348 4.76 -27.01 9.52
CA CYS A 348 4.36 -26.82 10.92
C CYS A 348 3.45 -25.60 11.14
N GLU A 349 3.23 -24.75 10.13
CA GLU A 349 2.47 -23.51 10.26
C GLU A 349 1.35 -23.40 9.21
N ILE A 350 0.34 -22.57 9.52
CA ILE A 350 -0.76 -22.29 8.59
C ILE A 350 -0.24 -21.45 7.43
N ASP A 351 -0.27 -22.01 6.22
CA ASP A 351 0.23 -21.33 5.01
C ASP A 351 -0.88 -20.54 4.29
N LEU A 352 -1.29 -19.41 4.88
CA LEU A 352 -2.23 -18.47 4.26
C LEU A 352 -1.69 -17.89 2.94
N TRP A 353 -0.37 -17.79 2.82
CA TRP A 353 0.30 -17.18 1.68
C TRP A 353 0.10 -18.02 0.41
N ARG A 354 0.52 -19.29 0.43
CA ARG A 354 0.41 -20.20 -0.71
C ARG A 354 -1.04 -20.48 -1.10
N GLN A 355 -1.94 -20.52 -0.11
CA GLN A 355 -3.36 -20.81 -0.32
C GLN A 355 -4.08 -19.71 -1.10
N HIS A 356 -3.76 -18.43 -0.86
CA HIS A 356 -4.55 -17.32 -1.35
C HIS A 356 -3.81 -16.40 -2.33
N PHE A 357 -2.52 -16.15 -2.15
CA PHE A 357 -1.82 -15.09 -2.89
C PHE A 357 -1.42 -15.51 -4.29
N GLN A 358 -1.51 -14.54 -5.20
CA GLN A 358 -1.04 -14.63 -6.57
C GLN A 358 0.01 -13.54 -6.82
N MET A 359 1.09 -13.89 -7.52
CA MET A 359 2.24 -13.01 -7.75
C MET A 359 2.09 -12.20 -9.03
N ILE A 360 2.52 -10.93 -8.97
CA ILE A 360 2.76 -10.05 -10.11
C ILE A 360 4.19 -9.53 -9.98
N THR A 361 5.01 -9.66 -11.03
CA THR A 361 6.42 -9.23 -10.99
C THR A 361 6.67 -7.98 -11.85
N LEU A 362 6.98 -6.87 -11.17
CA LEU A 362 7.48 -5.64 -11.78
C LEU A 362 8.96 -5.82 -12.16
N THR A 363 9.26 -5.64 -13.44
CA THR A 363 10.59 -5.93 -14.03
C THR A 363 11.37 -4.68 -14.40
N GLU A 364 10.70 -3.57 -14.67
CA GLU A 364 11.35 -2.33 -15.11
C GLU A 364 11.88 -1.54 -13.91
N ILE A 365 13.17 -1.22 -13.92
CA ILE A 365 13.82 -0.42 -12.89
C ILE A 365 13.56 1.06 -13.17
N MET A 366 13.05 1.76 -12.16
CA MET A 366 12.69 3.18 -12.23
C MET A 366 13.66 4.11 -11.50
N ARG A 367 14.50 3.58 -10.60
CA ARG A 367 15.41 4.36 -9.74
C ARG A 367 16.77 4.62 -10.41
N GLN A 368 17.37 3.62 -11.04
CA GLN A 368 18.67 3.71 -11.71
C GLN A 368 18.52 3.83 -13.25
N LYS A 369 17.53 4.61 -13.71
CA LYS A 369 17.23 4.70 -15.17
C LYS A 369 18.40 5.20 -16.01
N ASP A 370 19.26 6.02 -15.41
CA ASP A 370 20.39 6.65 -16.09
C ASP A 370 21.63 5.73 -16.15
N ASP A 371 21.62 4.59 -15.44
CA ASP A 371 22.75 3.63 -15.37
C ASP A 371 22.24 2.18 -15.54
N VAL A 372 21.92 1.83 -16.79
CA VAL A 372 21.34 0.53 -17.15
C VAL A 372 22.26 -0.63 -16.76
N ALA A 373 23.58 -0.49 -16.96
CA ALA A 373 24.56 -1.53 -16.65
C ALA A 373 24.56 -1.86 -15.14
N PHE A 374 24.55 -0.82 -14.30
CA PHE A 374 24.43 -0.99 -12.85
C PHE A 374 23.09 -1.63 -12.44
N ALA A 375 21.99 -1.21 -13.07
CA ALA A 375 20.65 -1.74 -12.80
C ALA A 375 20.56 -3.25 -13.13
N GLU A 376 21.13 -3.67 -14.25
CA GLU A 376 21.18 -5.08 -14.66
C GLU A 376 22.07 -5.92 -13.72
N MET A 377 23.22 -5.39 -13.31
CA MET A 377 24.09 -6.03 -12.32
C MET A 377 23.34 -6.25 -10.99
N LEU A 378 22.60 -5.24 -10.51
CA LEU A 378 21.79 -5.37 -9.29
C LEU A 378 20.73 -6.48 -9.42
N ASN A 379 20.10 -6.63 -10.59
CA ASN A 379 19.13 -7.70 -10.82
C ASN A 379 19.77 -9.09 -10.82
N ARG A 380 21.01 -9.23 -11.30
CA ARG A 380 21.77 -10.49 -11.23
C ARG A 380 22.16 -10.82 -9.79
N ILE A 381 22.73 -9.84 -9.07
CA ILE A 381 23.11 -9.96 -7.65
C ILE A 381 21.91 -10.33 -6.77
N ARG A 382 20.73 -9.78 -7.07
CA ARG A 382 19.48 -10.04 -6.33
C ARG A 382 19.13 -11.53 -6.21
N VAL A 383 19.43 -12.32 -7.24
CA VAL A 383 19.03 -13.75 -7.32
C VAL A 383 20.19 -14.72 -7.29
N LYS A 384 21.44 -14.21 -7.26
CA LYS A 384 22.67 -15.01 -7.25
C LYS A 384 22.70 -15.97 -6.07
N GLU A 385 22.88 -17.26 -6.34
CA GLU A 385 23.01 -18.26 -5.29
C GLU A 385 24.43 -18.28 -4.70
N LYS A 386 24.58 -18.86 -3.49
CA LYS A 386 25.88 -18.91 -2.80
C LYS A 386 26.92 -19.75 -3.55
N SER A 387 26.47 -20.77 -4.29
CA SER A 387 27.32 -21.64 -5.11
C SER A 387 27.69 -21.04 -6.47
N GLU A 388 27.01 -19.97 -6.90
CA GLU A 388 27.30 -19.30 -8.16
C GLU A 388 28.39 -18.26 -7.99
N GLU A 389 29.27 -18.12 -8.98
CA GLU A 389 30.26 -17.03 -9.04
C GLU A 389 29.67 -15.78 -9.70
N LEU A 390 30.21 -14.60 -9.40
CA LEU A 390 29.89 -13.38 -10.15
C LEU A 390 30.41 -13.51 -11.58
N SER A 391 29.64 -12.96 -12.51
CA SER A 391 30.11 -12.83 -13.89
C SER A 391 31.29 -11.83 -13.94
N GLU A 392 32.25 -12.08 -14.83
CA GLU A 392 33.38 -11.16 -15.05
C GLU A 392 32.96 -9.68 -15.26
N PRO A 393 31.92 -9.34 -16.05
CA PRO A 393 31.50 -7.94 -16.17
C PRO A 393 30.94 -7.36 -14.86
N ASP A 394 30.24 -8.15 -14.05
CA ASP A 394 29.73 -7.70 -12.74
C ASP A 394 30.88 -7.48 -11.75
N ARG A 395 31.86 -8.39 -11.75
CA ARG A 395 33.08 -8.27 -10.94
C ARG A 395 33.86 -7.02 -11.32
N ALA A 396 34.03 -6.78 -12.62
CA ALA A 396 34.68 -5.58 -13.13
C ALA A 396 33.93 -4.29 -12.72
N LEU A 397 32.59 -4.27 -12.77
CA LEU A 397 31.79 -3.12 -12.32
C LEU A 397 31.92 -2.87 -10.81
N LEU A 398 31.81 -3.91 -9.98
CA LEU A 398 31.96 -3.77 -8.54
C LEU A 398 33.37 -3.33 -8.14
N SER A 399 34.39 -3.83 -8.84
CA SER A 399 35.79 -3.45 -8.59
C SER A 399 36.05 -1.96 -8.79
N GLN A 400 35.30 -1.30 -9.69
CA GLN A 400 35.39 0.16 -9.90
C GLN A 400 34.85 0.97 -8.72
N ALA A 401 33.95 0.39 -7.93
CA ALA A 401 33.39 1.02 -6.74
C ALA A 401 34.24 0.76 -5.48
N VAL A 402 35.21 -0.16 -5.54
CA VAL A 402 36.09 -0.46 -4.39
C VAL A 402 36.97 0.76 -4.12
N THR A 403 36.86 1.29 -2.91
CA THR A 403 37.60 2.48 -2.48
C THR A 403 38.41 2.14 -1.23
N GLU A 404 39.63 2.68 -1.13
CA GLU A 404 40.42 2.53 0.09
C GLU A 404 39.78 3.33 1.25
N PRO A 405 39.85 2.84 2.51
CA PRO A 405 39.20 3.49 3.66
C PRO A 405 39.59 4.97 3.85
N GLU A 406 40.82 5.33 3.49
CA GLU A 406 41.38 6.68 3.64
C GLU A 406 40.85 7.67 2.59
N LEU A 407 40.39 7.16 1.44
CA LEU A 407 39.84 7.95 0.34
C LEU A 407 38.31 8.03 0.39
N CYS A 408 37.67 7.35 1.35
CA CYS A 408 36.22 7.37 1.47
C CYS A 408 35.71 8.72 1.98
N PRO A 409 34.64 9.27 1.36
CA PRO A 409 34.07 10.54 1.77
C PRO A 409 33.46 10.46 3.18
N THR A 410 33.92 11.34 4.08
CA THR A 410 33.50 11.37 5.49
C THR A 410 32.11 11.98 5.72
N ASP A 411 31.61 12.75 4.75
CA ASP A 411 30.29 13.40 4.78
C ASP A 411 29.15 12.49 4.29
N VAL A 412 29.51 11.31 3.76
CA VAL A 412 28.57 10.32 3.23
C VAL A 412 28.20 9.29 4.29
N LEU A 413 26.96 8.79 4.22
CA LEU A 413 26.46 7.74 5.12
C LEU A 413 27.23 6.44 4.92
N HIS A 414 27.83 5.94 6.01
CA HIS A 414 28.49 4.63 6.03
C HIS A 414 27.51 3.53 6.45
N ILE A 415 27.50 2.42 5.72
CA ILE A 415 26.56 1.31 5.89
C ILE A 415 27.35 0.06 6.27
N PHE A 416 27.04 -0.48 7.46
CA PHE A 416 27.70 -1.68 8.01
C PHE A 416 26.70 -2.79 8.32
N ALA A 417 27.19 -4.01 8.47
CA ALA A 417 26.36 -5.17 8.81
C ALA A 417 25.96 -5.20 10.30
N THR A 418 26.85 -4.77 11.21
CA THR A 418 26.68 -4.93 12.67
C THR A 418 26.66 -3.60 13.42
N ASN A 419 25.95 -3.56 14.56
CA ASN A 419 25.93 -2.37 15.42
C ASN A 419 27.30 -2.05 16.01
N LYS A 420 28.11 -3.06 16.35
CA LYS A 420 29.47 -2.86 16.87
C LYS A 420 30.34 -2.02 15.92
N GLN A 421 30.27 -2.30 14.62
CA GLN A 421 30.96 -1.50 13.60
C GLN A 421 30.39 -0.07 13.50
N VAL A 422 29.06 0.05 13.51
CA VAL A 422 28.36 1.34 13.47
C VAL A 422 28.76 2.22 14.65
N ASP A 423 28.72 1.69 15.86
CA ASP A 423 29.00 2.43 17.10
C ASP A 423 30.48 2.81 17.19
N SER A 424 31.38 1.91 16.76
CA SER A 424 32.83 2.19 16.69
C SER A 424 33.13 3.31 15.69
N HIS A 425 32.57 3.23 14.48
CA HIS A 425 32.77 4.25 13.45
C HIS A 425 32.15 5.60 13.86
N ASN A 426 30.92 5.60 14.38
CA ASN A 426 30.26 6.81 14.86
C ASN A 426 31.04 7.51 15.97
N SER A 427 31.59 6.75 16.92
CA SER A 427 32.38 7.30 18.02
C SER A 427 33.70 7.87 17.53
N ALA A 428 34.38 7.19 16.59
CA ALA A 428 35.61 7.69 15.97
C ALA A 428 35.36 8.98 15.17
N MET A 429 34.29 9.03 14.37
CA MET A 429 33.92 10.21 13.59
C MET A 429 33.53 11.40 14.48
N LEU A 430 32.81 11.16 15.58
CA LEU A 430 32.47 12.21 16.54
C LEU A 430 33.74 12.83 17.15
N ALA A 431 34.69 11.99 17.58
CA ALA A 431 35.95 12.45 18.16
C ALA A 431 36.86 13.17 17.14
N LEU A 432 36.79 12.78 15.87
CA LEU A 432 37.56 13.39 14.79
C LEU A 432 37.00 14.76 14.36
N LEU A 433 35.67 14.87 14.23
CA LEU A 433 35.02 16.05 13.65
C LEU A 433 34.71 17.15 14.66
N HIS A 434 34.59 16.83 15.96
CA HIS A 434 34.14 17.78 16.97
C HIS A 434 35.05 17.80 18.20
N SER A 435 35.51 18.99 18.58
CA SER A 435 36.32 19.21 19.79
C SER A 435 35.48 19.38 21.07
N HIS A 436 34.23 19.83 20.93
CA HIS A 436 33.32 20.08 22.05
C HIS A 436 32.17 19.06 22.04
N ILE A 437 32.31 18.00 22.83
CA ILE A 437 31.30 16.95 23.00
C ILE A 437 30.50 17.23 24.26
N THR A 438 29.18 17.26 24.13
CA THR A 438 28.21 17.36 25.22
C THR A 438 27.76 15.96 25.61
N GLU A 439 27.97 15.59 26.86
CA GLU A 439 27.51 14.35 27.46
C GLU A 439 26.13 14.57 28.12
N ILE A 440 25.14 13.77 27.72
CA ILE A 440 23.77 13.87 28.21
C ILE A 440 23.37 12.55 28.87
N ASP A 441 23.37 12.54 30.19
CA ASP A 441 22.95 11.39 31.00
C ASP A 441 21.43 11.17 30.93
N ALA A 442 21.03 9.90 30.99
CA ALA A 442 19.64 9.48 31.14
C ALA A 442 19.14 9.74 32.57
N ASP A 443 17.87 10.12 32.68
CA ASP A 443 17.20 10.27 33.97
C ASP A 443 16.48 8.97 34.33
N ASP A 444 17.12 8.14 35.16
CA ASP A 444 16.54 6.90 35.64
C ASP A 444 15.81 7.09 36.97
N TYR A 445 14.59 6.58 37.04
CA TYR A 445 13.73 6.62 38.21
C TYR A 445 13.43 5.19 38.66
N LYS A 446 13.64 4.92 39.95
CA LYS A 446 13.33 3.61 40.55
C LYS A 446 12.20 3.74 41.54
N LYS A 447 11.27 2.78 41.50
CA LYS A 447 10.18 2.67 42.47
C LYS A 447 10.75 2.25 43.82
N ASP A 448 10.54 3.08 44.83
CA ASP A 448 10.86 2.77 46.22
C ASP A 448 9.91 1.66 46.72
N PRO A 449 10.43 0.50 47.16
CA PRO A 449 9.62 -0.60 47.68
C PRO A 449 8.76 -0.24 48.90
N GLN A 450 9.20 0.74 49.72
CA GLN A 450 8.52 1.10 50.96
C GLN A 450 7.46 2.18 50.76
N THR A 451 7.76 3.21 49.97
CA THR A 451 6.85 4.35 49.77
C THR A 451 6.03 4.25 48.48
N GLY A 452 6.41 3.36 47.55
CA GLY A 452 5.80 3.22 46.23
C GLY A 452 6.05 4.38 45.29
N ARG A 453 6.81 5.41 45.71
CA ARG A 453 7.14 6.60 44.90
C ARG A 453 8.34 6.35 44.00
N MET A 454 8.39 7.07 42.87
CA MET A 454 9.53 7.03 41.95
C MET A 454 10.61 8.02 42.42
N ALA A 455 11.85 7.54 42.60
CA ALA A 455 12.98 8.36 42.99
C ALA A 455 14.06 8.38 41.90
N ARG A 456 14.51 9.57 41.50
CA ARG A 456 15.59 9.75 40.51
C ARG A 456 16.90 9.22 41.08
N GLN A 457 17.63 8.48 40.27
CA GLN A 457 18.95 7.96 40.61
C GLN A 457 20.04 8.97 40.26
N ALA A 458 21.12 8.98 41.04
CA ALA A 458 22.24 9.90 40.83
C ALA A 458 23.08 9.57 39.59
N LYS A 459 23.08 8.30 39.17
CA LYS A 459 23.72 7.82 37.94
C LYS A 459 22.74 6.93 37.18
N PRO A 460 22.73 6.96 35.84
CA PRO A 460 21.93 6.05 35.04
C PRO A 460 22.41 4.61 35.26
N PHE A 461 21.47 3.67 35.30
CA PHE A 461 21.77 2.25 35.26
C PHE A 461 22.37 1.87 33.90
N LYS A 462 23.11 0.77 33.83
CA LYS A 462 23.55 0.25 32.53
C LYS A 462 22.34 -0.39 31.85
N GLY A 463 21.89 0.24 30.77
CA GLY A 463 20.76 -0.26 29.97
C GLY A 463 21.19 -1.35 28.99
N ASN A 464 20.23 -2.15 28.54
CA ASN A 464 20.45 -3.05 27.41
C ASN A 464 20.36 -2.29 26.08
N ARG A 465 20.92 -2.85 25.00
CA ARG A 465 20.91 -2.24 23.66
C ARG A 465 19.53 -1.93 23.07
N ASN A 466 18.48 -2.57 23.57
CA ASN A 466 17.10 -2.33 23.13
C ASN A 466 16.41 -1.19 23.89
N GLU A 467 17.01 -0.66 24.94
CA GLU A 467 16.49 0.45 25.75
C GLU A 467 17.03 1.78 25.25
N LEU A 468 16.48 2.90 25.73
CA LEU A 468 17.10 4.20 25.49
C LEU A 468 18.53 4.24 26.05
N PRO A 469 19.47 4.93 25.38
CA PRO A 469 20.87 4.99 25.78
C PRO A 469 21.00 5.52 27.21
N ASP A 470 21.93 4.96 27.97
CA ASP A 470 22.26 5.44 29.31
C ASP A 470 22.95 6.81 29.25
N THR A 471 23.86 6.99 28.29
CA THR A 471 24.57 8.24 28.06
C THR A 471 24.61 8.58 26.57
N LEU A 472 24.34 9.83 26.22
CA LEU A 472 24.40 10.34 24.85
C LEU A 472 25.56 11.31 24.68
N ASN A 473 26.49 10.97 23.80
CA ASN A 473 27.58 11.85 23.39
C ASN A 473 27.21 12.54 22.09
N VAL A 474 26.97 13.86 22.13
CA VAL A 474 26.52 14.65 20.99
C VAL A 474 27.26 15.99 20.91
N ALA A 475 27.34 16.57 19.71
CA ALA A 475 27.86 17.92 19.50
C ALA A 475 26.96 18.67 18.51
N GLU A 476 26.94 20.01 18.56
CA GLU A 476 26.22 20.78 17.56
C GLU A 476 26.87 20.60 16.18
N GLY A 477 26.05 20.36 15.17
CA GLY A 477 26.47 20.00 13.80
C GLY A 477 26.52 18.49 13.53
N VAL A 478 26.37 17.61 14.53
CA VAL A 478 26.50 16.16 14.31
C VAL A 478 25.27 15.55 13.62
N ARG A 479 25.50 14.50 12.85
CA ARG A 479 24.44 13.68 12.25
C ARG A 479 23.85 12.75 13.31
N VAL A 480 22.53 12.78 13.46
CA VAL A 480 21.77 11.91 14.37
C VAL A 480 20.59 11.26 13.67
N MET A 481 20.17 10.13 14.21
CA MET A 481 19.01 9.37 13.73
C MET A 481 18.07 9.08 14.90
N LEU A 482 16.77 9.24 14.67
CA LEU A 482 15.75 8.85 15.64
C LEU A 482 15.73 7.33 15.82
N THR A 483 15.70 6.87 17.07
CA THR A 483 15.69 5.43 17.43
C THR A 483 14.30 4.91 17.80
N ARG A 484 13.32 5.82 17.96
CA ARG A 484 11.92 5.54 18.29
C ARG A 484 10.97 6.34 17.40
N ASN A 485 9.76 5.81 17.24
CA ASN A 485 8.67 6.56 16.65
C ASN A 485 8.18 7.56 17.69
N ILE A 486 8.38 8.85 17.43
CA ILE A 486 7.80 9.94 18.22
C ILE A 486 6.43 10.26 17.65
N ASP A 487 6.36 10.48 16.33
CA ASP A 487 5.12 10.78 15.62
C ASP A 487 5.25 10.36 14.16
N VAL A 488 4.62 9.24 13.81
CA VAL A 488 4.64 8.68 12.45
C VAL A 488 3.96 9.61 11.46
N SER A 489 2.92 10.34 11.88
CA SER A 489 2.18 11.25 11.00
C SER A 489 3.02 12.48 10.60
N GLN A 490 3.92 12.90 11.50
CA GLN A 490 4.83 14.02 11.26
C GLN A 490 6.19 13.56 10.70
N GLY A 491 6.36 12.29 10.34
CA GLY A 491 7.65 11.78 9.84
C GLY A 491 8.76 11.73 10.89
N LEU A 492 8.41 11.82 12.18
CA LEU A 492 9.34 11.62 13.29
C LEU A 492 9.36 10.13 13.68
N VAL A 493 9.87 9.32 12.76
CA VAL A 493 9.90 7.86 12.86
C VAL A 493 11.30 7.34 13.17
N ASN A 494 11.36 6.13 13.74
CA ASN A 494 12.60 5.38 13.89
C ASN A 494 13.27 5.20 12.52
N GLY A 495 14.51 5.67 12.40
CA GLY A 495 15.25 5.72 11.14
C GLY A 495 15.32 7.11 10.49
N SER A 496 14.60 8.11 11.01
CA SER A 496 14.65 9.47 10.45
C SER A 496 16.00 10.12 10.74
N PHE A 497 16.66 10.62 9.70
CA PHE A 497 17.94 11.31 9.79
C PHE A 497 17.74 12.81 10.00
N SER A 498 18.63 13.39 10.80
CA SER A 498 18.64 14.82 11.09
C SER A 498 20.04 15.28 11.49
N THR A 499 20.21 16.59 11.52
CA THR A 499 21.42 17.23 12.04
C THR A 499 21.07 17.96 13.33
N LEU A 500 21.81 17.70 14.41
CA LEU A 500 21.63 18.41 15.67
C LEU A 500 22.15 19.84 15.50
N VAL A 501 21.27 20.83 15.62
CA VAL A 501 21.65 22.24 15.43
C VAL A 501 21.76 22.98 16.76
N ARG A 502 20.92 22.61 17.74
CA ARG A 502 20.86 23.33 19.02
C ARG A 502 20.60 22.40 20.19
N VAL A 503 21.34 22.57 21.27
CA VAL A 503 21.07 21.93 22.56
C VAL A 503 20.48 22.97 23.52
N ILE A 504 19.28 22.72 24.03
CA ILE A 504 18.62 23.64 24.98
C ILE A 504 18.73 23.05 26.38
N SER A 505 19.42 23.78 27.25
CA SER A 505 19.56 23.46 28.66
C SER A 505 18.78 24.44 29.53
N SER A 506 18.25 23.93 30.63
CA SER A 506 17.62 24.70 31.71
C SER A 506 18.41 24.46 32.99
N GLU A 507 18.61 25.49 33.79
CA GLU A 507 19.25 25.35 35.10
C GLU A 507 18.26 24.77 36.10
N GLN A 508 18.55 23.57 36.61
CA GLN A 508 17.83 22.96 37.72
C GLN A 508 18.82 22.69 38.85
N ASN A 509 18.62 23.31 40.01
CA ASN A 509 19.47 23.13 41.21
C ASN A 509 20.97 23.43 40.96
N GLY A 510 21.30 24.41 40.11
CA GLY A 510 22.69 24.80 39.81
C GLY A 510 23.43 23.86 38.83
N VAL A 511 22.73 22.90 38.24
CA VAL A 511 23.25 22.00 37.19
C VAL A 511 22.47 22.25 35.89
N ALA A 512 23.19 22.41 34.78
CA ALA A 512 22.59 22.53 33.46
C ALA A 512 21.95 21.18 33.06
N HIS A 513 20.63 21.16 32.94
CA HIS A 513 19.87 19.98 32.50
C HIS A 513 19.37 20.19 31.07
N VAL A 514 19.74 19.29 30.16
CA VAL A 514 19.27 19.37 28.77
C VAL A 514 17.82 18.93 28.68
N THR A 515 16.95 19.88 28.33
CA THR A 515 15.50 19.70 28.25
C THR A 515 15.03 19.39 26.84
N MET A 516 15.62 20.01 25.81
CA MET A 516 15.20 19.85 24.42
C MET A 516 16.39 19.83 23.46
N LEU A 517 16.21 19.13 22.33
CA LEU A 517 17.14 19.14 21.20
C LEU A 517 16.45 19.74 19.97
N GLY A 518 17.11 20.72 19.34
CA GLY A 518 16.70 21.32 18.07
C GLY A 518 17.36 20.61 16.89
N LEU A 519 16.56 19.89 16.11
CA LEU A 519 17.00 19.06 14.98
C LEU A 519 16.60 19.69 13.64
N LYS A 520 17.53 19.73 12.69
CA LYS A 520 17.22 19.99 11.29
C LYS A 520 17.01 18.64 10.59
N MET A 521 15.76 18.31 10.27
CA MET A 521 15.40 17.07 9.58
C MET A 521 15.91 17.08 8.13
N ASP A 522 16.31 15.91 7.62
CA ASP A 522 16.66 15.76 6.18
C ASP A 522 15.42 15.95 5.28
N ASP A 523 14.26 15.51 5.75
CA ASP A 523 12.98 15.75 5.11
C ASP A 523 12.35 17.04 5.65
N GLU A 524 12.28 18.07 4.79
CA GLU A 524 11.70 19.38 5.13
C GLU A 524 10.20 19.31 5.41
N THR A 525 9.51 18.22 5.08
CA THR A 525 8.09 18.05 5.40
C THR A 525 7.89 17.48 6.81
N ALA A 526 8.93 16.95 7.44
CA ALA A 526 8.86 16.31 8.75
C ALA A 526 8.80 17.32 9.90
N GLY A 527 8.12 16.92 10.97
CA GLY A 527 8.05 17.59 12.26
C GLY A 527 7.44 18.99 12.24
N ARG A 528 6.54 19.32 11.29
CA ARG A 528 5.94 20.67 11.18
C ARG A 528 5.31 21.14 12.48
N ASN A 529 4.57 20.26 13.17
CA ASN A 529 3.92 20.56 14.46
C ASN A 529 4.90 20.59 15.66
N TYR A 530 6.17 20.27 15.41
CA TYR A 530 7.25 20.30 16.40
C TYR A 530 8.19 21.48 16.17
N ARG A 531 7.89 22.33 15.18
CA ARG A 531 8.56 23.62 14.97
C ARG A 531 8.02 24.66 15.95
N ASN A 532 8.80 25.70 16.21
CA ASN A 532 8.42 26.86 17.03
C ASN A 532 8.07 26.56 18.50
N ARG A 533 8.46 25.40 19.03
CA ARG A 533 8.30 25.08 20.46
C ARG A 533 9.29 25.79 21.38
N ALA A 534 10.42 26.26 20.84
CA ALA A 534 11.46 26.95 21.61
C ALA A 534 11.54 28.46 21.26
N PRO A 535 11.69 29.35 22.25
CA PRO A 535 11.84 30.80 22.00
C PRO A 535 13.12 31.13 21.23
N GLY A 536 13.01 31.96 20.19
CA GLY A 536 14.16 32.44 19.41
C GLY A 536 14.86 31.36 18.60
N GLY A 537 14.16 30.27 18.25
CA GLY A 537 14.62 29.25 17.33
C GLY A 537 14.38 29.63 15.87
N PRO A 538 15.20 29.15 14.91
CA PRO A 538 14.87 29.21 13.49
C PRO A 538 13.58 28.44 13.17
N ASP A 539 12.76 28.96 12.26
CA ASP A 539 11.45 28.38 11.88
C ASP A 539 11.52 26.95 11.30
N ASN A 540 12.72 26.49 10.91
CA ASN A 540 12.92 25.17 10.30
C ASN A 540 13.43 24.09 11.28
N LEU A 541 13.62 24.39 12.56
CA LEU A 541 14.07 23.40 13.55
C LEU A 541 12.90 22.66 14.19
N VAL A 542 13.04 21.34 14.26
CA VAL A 542 12.14 20.42 14.96
C VAL A 542 12.68 20.20 16.37
N TYR A 543 11.87 20.51 17.38
CA TYR A 543 12.28 20.32 18.77
C TYR A 543 11.71 19.02 19.33
N ILE A 544 12.60 18.18 19.88
CA ILE A 544 12.24 16.93 20.53
C ILE A 544 12.56 16.97 22.03
N ASP A 545 11.73 16.27 22.80
CA ASP A 545 11.84 16.09 24.25
C ASP A 545 12.40 14.70 24.60
N ARG A 546 12.73 14.49 25.88
CA ARG A 546 13.12 13.17 26.39
C ARG A 546 11.92 12.20 26.33
N ALA A 547 12.12 11.01 25.75
CA ALA A 547 11.16 9.93 25.77
C ALA A 547 11.27 9.13 27.08
N GLU A 548 10.16 8.56 27.54
CA GLU A 548 10.09 7.74 28.76
C GLU A 548 9.88 6.26 28.42
N GLU A 549 10.70 5.36 28.96
CA GLU A 549 10.58 3.91 28.76
C GLU A 549 10.73 3.12 30.07
N ASN A 550 9.96 2.04 30.22
CA ASN A 550 10.17 1.08 31.30
C ASN A 550 11.37 0.19 30.95
N MET A 551 12.35 0.11 31.85
CA MET A 551 13.49 -0.79 31.70
C MET A 551 13.09 -2.24 31.99
N LYS A 552 13.90 -3.21 31.56
CA LYS A 552 13.70 -4.62 31.93
C LYS A 552 13.72 -4.84 33.44
N GLN A 553 14.49 -4.02 34.16
CA GLN A 553 14.50 -4.05 35.62
C GLN A 553 13.14 -3.58 36.16
N LYS A 554 12.43 -4.47 36.86
CA LYS A 554 11.09 -4.20 37.39
C LYS A 554 11.09 -2.92 38.24
N GLY A 555 10.17 -2.01 37.91
CA GLY A 555 9.96 -0.76 38.64
C GLY A 555 10.98 0.34 38.33
N VAL A 556 11.75 0.22 37.25
CA VAL A 556 12.67 1.27 36.78
C VAL A 556 12.14 1.89 35.48
N VAL A 557 12.15 3.22 35.43
CA VAL A 557 11.73 4.04 34.28
C VAL A 557 12.89 4.93 33.86
N ARG A 558 13.23 4.93 32.58
CA ARG A 558 14.29 5.74 31.98
C ARG A 558 13.70 6.90 31.18
N ARG A 559 14.24 8.10 31.33
CA ARG A 559 13.96 9.26 30.47
C ARG A 559 15.21 9.74 29.72
N GLN A 560 15.20 9.65 28.40
CA GLN A 560 16.31 10.05 27.54
C GLN A 560 15.82 10.42 26.13
N PHE A 561 16.60 11.22 25.39
CA PHE A 561 16.29 11.52 24.00
C PHE A 561 16.39 10.26 23.11
N PRO A 562 15.40 9.98 22.25
CA PRO A 562 15.39 8.80 21.38
C PRO A 562 16.22 9.04 20.11
N ILE A 563 17.50 9.40 20.27
CA ILE A 563 18.44 9.63 19.16
C ILE A 563 19.70 8.77 19.32
N LYS A 564 20.42 8.56 18.21
CA LYS A 564 21.80 8.07 18.20
C LYS A 564 22.60 8.76 17.10
N LEU A 565 23.93 8.73 17.21
CA LEU A 565 24.84 9.19 16.15
C LEU A 565 24.57 8.41 14.85
N ALA A 566 24.71 9.10 13.72
CA ALA A 566 24.28 8.60 12.42
C ALA A 566 25.23 8.98 11.26
N PHE A 567 26.54 9.02 11.53
CA PHE A 567 27.56 8.99 10.46
C PHE A 567 27.56 7.62 9.76
N ALA A 568 27.28 6.59 10.55
CA ALA A 568 27.08 5.21 10.13
C ALA A 568 25.73 4.64 10.60
N CYS A 569 25.22 3.67 9.85
CA CYS A 569 24.03 2.90 10.21
C CYS A 569 24.11 1.44 9.72
N THR A 570 23.24 0.58 10.26
CA THR A 570 23.16 -0.82 9.84
C THR A 570 22.40 -0.98 8.52
N ILE A 571 22.70 -2.04 7.76
CA ILE A 571 22.00 -2.39 6.51
C ILE A 571 20.47 -2.50 6.73
N HIS A 572 20.04 -3.02 7.89
CA HIS A 572 18.64 -3.11 8.28
C HIS A 572 17.91 -1.76 8.31
N LYS A 573 18.62 -0.68 8.66
CA LYS A 573 18.03 0.66 8.82
C LYS A 573 17.91 1.43 7.52
N VAL A 574 18.67 1.06 6.49
CA VAL A 574 18.62 1.72 5.18
C VAL A 574 17.65 1.06 4.20
N GLN A 575 17.05 -0.08 4.56
CA GLN A 575 16.05 -0.72 3.70
C GLN A 575 14.88 0.25 3.41
N GLY A 576 14.42 0.26 2.16
CA GLY A 576 13.43 1.22 1.67
C GLY A 576 13.97 2.63 1.35
N MET A 577 15.15 3.02 1.86
CA MET A 577 15.74 4.35 1.61
C MET A 577 16.43 4.43 0.24
N THR A 578 16.58 5.65 -0.28
CA THR A 578 17.35 5.98 -1.49
C THR A 578 18.37 7.06 -1.15
N ARG A 579 19.62 6.89 -1.56
CA ARG A 579 20.71 7.86 -1.36
C ARG A 579 21.40 8.13 -2.70
N THR A 580 21.97 9.31 -2.86
CA THR A 580 22.78 9.66 -4.04
C THR A 580 24.16 9.02 -3.96
N SER A 581 24.75 8.99 -2.77
CA SER A 581 26.03 8.32 -2.48
C SER A 581 25.99 7.61 -1.14
N ALA A 582 26.71 6.49 -1.02
CA ALA A 582 26.86 5.73 0.21
C ALA A 582 28.17 4.93 0.21
N VAL A 583 28.76 4.76 1.40
CA VAL A 583 29.90 3.86 1.63
C VAL A 583 29.37 2.56 2.24
N VAL A 584 29.68 1.41 1.65
CA VAL A 584 29.15 0.10 2.04
C VAL A 584 30.29 -0.85 2.38
N SER A 585 30.27 -1.41 3.59
CA SER A 585 31.22 -2.45 4.02
C SER A 585 30.62 -3.85 3.82
N LEU A 586 31.33 -4.73 3.10
CA LEU A 586 30.87 -6.11 2.82
C LEU A 586 31.48 -7.17 3.76
N LYS A 587 32.57 -6.87 4.47
CA LYS A 587 33.33 -7.79 5.33
C LYS A 587 32.50 -8.69 6.27
N HIS A 588 31.56 -8.11 7.00
CA HIS A 588 30.84 -8.79 8.08
C HIS A 588 29.40 -9.15 7.70
N ILE A 589 29.10 -9.31 6.42
CA ILE A 589 27.77 -9.76 5.99
C ILE A 589 27.56 -11.22 6.39
N PHE A 590 26.40 -11.51 6.97
CA PHE A 590 26.05 -12.83 7.52
C PHE A 590 24.68 -13.36 7.09
N GLU A 591 23.80 -12.51 6.54
CA GLU A 591 22.48 -12.93 6.04
C GLU A 591 22.36 -12.80 4.52
N PRO A 592 21.61 -13.73 3.87
CA PRO A 592 21.29 -13.62 2.45
C PRO A 592 20.55 -12.30 2.15
N GLY A 593 20.88 -11.67 1.03
CA GLY A 593 20.23 -10.43 0.59
C GLY A 593 20.76 -9.14 1.23
N MET A 594 21.55 -9.19 2.31
CA MET A 594 22.12 -7.99 2.94
C MET A 594 22.98 -7.17 1.98
N ALA A 595 23.88 -7.83 1.23
CA ALA A 595 24.74 -7.16 0.26
C ALA A 595 23.91 -6.45 -0.82
N TYR A 596 22.91 -7.15 -1.37
CA TYR A 596 22.00 -6.60 -2.36
C TYR A 596 21.24 -5.38 -1.81
N VAL A 597 20.74 -5.44 -0.58
CA VAL A 597 20.04 -4.30 0.05
C VAL A 597 20.96 -3.11 0.19
N ALA A 598 22.20 -3.31 0.66
CA ALA A 598 23.17 -2.24 0.86
C ALA A 598 23.56 -1.53 -0.45
N VAL A 599 23.93 -2.31 -1.47
CA VAL A 599 24.37 -1.79 -2.78
C VAL A 599 23.21 -1.14 -3.55
N SER A 600 21.98 -1.66 -3.42
CA SER A 600 20.80 -1.12 -4.13
C SER A 600 20.25 0.20 -3.58
N ARG A 601 20.88 0.79 -2.54
CA ARG A 601 20.46 2.07 -1.95
C ARG A 601 20.87 3.28 -2.79
N VAL A 602 21.92 3.15 -3.59
CA VAL A 602 22.43 4.24 -4.43
C VAL A 602 21.77 4.28 -5.81
N THR A 603 21.75 5.48 -6.41
CA THR A 603 21.13 5.72 -7.73
C THR A 603 22.05 5.46 -8.91
N SER A 604 23.37 5.46 -8.73
CA SER A 604 24.36 5.20 -9.79
C SER A 604 25.59 4.51 -9.22
N LEU A 605 26.36 3.83 -10.09
CA LEU A 605 27.62 3.20 -9.69
C LEU A 605 28.64 4.21 -9.15
N SER A 606 28.70 5.41 -9.74
CA SER A 606 29.61 6.48 -9.29
C SER A 606 29.37 6.97 -7.87
N GLY A 607 28.16 6.77 -7.32
CA GLY A 607 27.84 7.11 -5.94
C GLY A 607 28.13 5.99 -4.95
N LEU A 608 28.51 4.80 -5.43
CA LEU A 608 28.79 3.65 -4.59
C LEU A 608 30.28 3.61 -4.23
N HIS A 609 30.57 3.50 -2.94
CA HIS A 609 31.91 3.18 -2.45
C HIS A 609 31.84 1.86 -1.67
N ILE A 610 32.65 0.88 -2.04
CA ILE A 610 32.71 -0.44 -1.39
C ILE A 610 33.99 -0.53 -0.57
N LEU A 611 33.82 -0.88 0.72
CA LEU A 611 34.89 -1.28 1.62
C LEU A 611 34.91 -2.80 1.76
N ASP A 612 36.11 -3.37 1.84
CA ASP A 612 36.34 -4.79 2.12
C ASP A 612 35.50 -5.71 1.23
N MET A 613 35.71 -5.64 -0.09
CA MET A 613 34.97 -6.43 -1.07
C MET A 613 35.20 -7.93 -0.85
N ASP A 614 34.12 -8.67 -0.61
CA ASP A 614 34.11 -10.13 -0.49
C ASP A 614 32.93 -10.70 -1.29
N GLU A 615 33.26 -11.32 -2.43
CA GLU A 615 32.28 -11.89 -3.35
C GLU A 615 31.46 -13.02 -2.73
N SER A 616 32.04 -13.79 -1.80
CA SER A 616 31.35 -14.89 -1.12
C SER A 616 30.17 -14.43 -0.27
N LYS A 617 30.15 -13.15 0.10
CA LYS A 617 29.09 -12.51 0.89
C LYS A 617 27.92 -12.02 0.05
N ILE A 618 28.03 -12.08 -1.27
CA ILE A 618 26.97 -11.68 -2.20
C ILE A 618 26.20 -12.92 -2.61
N TYR A 619 25.11 -13.20 -1.88
CA TYR A 619 24.23 -14.33 -2.16
C TYR A 619 22.79 -14.08 -1.70
N ALA A 620 21.87 -14.78 -2.37
CA ALA A 620 20.46 -14.88 -2.06
C ALA A 620 20.10 -16.24 -1.45
N ASN A 621 18.93 -16.33 -0.82
CA ASN A 621 18.41 -17.58 -0.29
C ASN A 621 17.74 -18.40 -1.42
N SER A 622 18.29 -19.58 -1.74
CA SER A 622 17.78 -20.46 -2.80
C SER A 622 16.35 -20.97 -2.53
N GLN A 623 15.93 -21.10 -1.28
CA GLN A 623 14.55 -21.49 -0.93
C GLN A 623 13.54 -20.43 -1.38
N ILE A 624 13.93 -19.15 -1.41
CA ILE A 624 13.08 -18.06 -1.89
C ILE A 624 12.92 -18.15 -3.41
N THR A 625 14.01 -18.41 -4.13
CA THR A 625 13.98 -18.67 -5.58
C THR A 625 13.04 -19.83 -5.90
N ALA A 626 13.17 -20.95 -5.20
CA ALA A 626 12.30 -22.11 -5.38
C ALA A 626 10.83 -21.78 -5.06
N ALA A 627 10.57 -21.11 -3.94
CA ALA A 627 9.23 -20.71 -3.52
C ALA A 627 8.54 -19.81 -4.57
N LEU A 628 9.21 -18.74 -5.00
CA LEU A 628 8.66 -17.78 -5.96
C LEU A 628 8.42 -18.40 -7.35
N ARG A 629 9.25 -19.36 -7.78
CA ARG A 629 9.02 -20.12 -9.03
C ARG A 629 7.73 -20.95 -9.00
N THR A 630 7.35 -21.46 -7.83
CA THR A 630 6.12 -22.27 -7.66
C THR A 630 4.86 -21.45 -7.39
N MET A 631 5.00 -20.14 -7.17
CA MET A 631 3.88 -19.27 -6.83
C MET A 631 3.01 -18.98 -8.07
N ARG A 632 1.69 -19.08 -7.90
CA ARG A 632 0.71 -18.79 -8.97
C ARG A 632 0.87 -17.35 -9.44
N GLN A 633 0.99 -17.15 -10.75
CA GLN A 633 1.03 -15.81 -11.35
C GLN A 633 -0.39 -15.30 -11.56
N VAL A 634 -0.60 -13.98 -11.38
CA VAL A 634 -1.84 -13.34 -11.80
C VAL A 634 -1.83 -13.20 -13.32
N ASN A 635 -2.90 -13.64 -13.97
CA ASN A 635 -3.14 -13.27 -15.35
C ASN A 635 -3.84 -11.89 -15.38
N LEU A 636 -3.15 -10.89 -15.93
CA LEU A 636 -3.66 -9.52 -16.11
C LEU A 636 -3.78 -9.15 -17.60
N ASP A 637 -3.82 -10.16 -18.46
CA ASP A 637 -3.80 -10.02 -19.91
C ASP A 637 -5.00 -9.20 -20.41
N ASP A 638 -6.17 -9.46 -19.82
CA ASP A 638 -7.42 -8.78 -20.12
C ASP A 638 -7.41 -7.26 -19.79
N MET A 639 -6.43 -6.76 -19.02
CA MET A 639 -6.37 -5.36 -18.62
C MET A 639 -5.87 -4.44 -19.74
N MET A 640 -5.11 -4.98 -20.69
CA MET A 640 -4.62 -4.26 -21.87
C MET A 640 -4.86 -5.09 -23.14
N PRO A 641 -6.12 -5.33 -23.51
CA PRO A 641 -6.47 -6.31 -24.55
C PRO A 641 -5.97 -5.89 -25.94
N LEU A 642 -5.94 -4.58 -26.25
CA LEU A 642 -5.52 -4.10 -27.56
C LEU A 642 -4.02 -4.31 -27.76
N LEU A 643 -3.21 -4.06 -26.73
CA LEU A 643 -1.76 -4.30 -26.77
C LEU A 643 -1.45 -5.76 -27.12
N GLN A 644 -2.21 -6.70 -26.57
CA GLN A 644 -2.02 -8.13 -26.83
C GLN A 644 -2.42 -8.53 -28.24
N ILE A 645 -3.55 -8.01 -28.71
CA ILE A 645 -4.02 -8.26 -30.08
C ILE A 645 -3.00 -7.72 -31.08
N THR A 646 -2.48 -6.50 -30.87
CA THR A 646 -1.46 -5.92 -31.76
C THR A 646 -0.14 -6.70 -31.73
N GLN A 647 0.20 -7.36 -30.63
CA GLN A 647 1.38 -8.24 -30.56
C GLN A 647 1.16 -9.59 -31.24
N ALA A 648 -0.06 -10.11 -31.22
CA ALA A 648 -0.41 -11.39 -31.82
C ALA A 648 -0.64 -11.31 -33.34
N VAL A 649 -1.07 -10.15 -33.84
CA VAL A 649 -1.43 -9.94 -35.25
C VAL A 649 -0.31 -9.18 -35.97
N ASN A 650 0.15 -9.68 -37.11
CA ASN A 650 1.10 -8.96 -37.97
C ASN A 650 0.45 -7.66 -38.48
N GLY A 651 0.90 -6.51 -37.97
CA GLY A 651 0.24 -5.21 -38.13
C GLY A 651 0.20 -4.59 -39.54
N HIS A 652 0.59 -5.31 -40.59
CA HIS A 652 0.59 -4.79 -41.96
C HIS A 652 -0.78 -4.89 -42.67
N ASP A 653 -1.67 -5.78 -42.24
CA ASP A 653 -2.95 -6.08 -42.92
C ASP A 653 -4.20 -5.75 -42.08
N THR A 654 -4.02 -5.11 -40.93
CA THR A 654 -5.11 -4.80 -40.00
C THR A 654 -5.35 -3.31 -39.84
N LEU A 655 -6.59 -2.94 -39.55
CA LEU A 655 -7.00 -1.58 -39.22
C LEU A 655 -7.63 -1.55 -37.82
N THR A 656 -7.00 -0.83 -36.89
CA THR A 656 -7.46 -0.68 -35.51
C THR A 656 -8.24 0.63 -35.33
N ILE A 657 -9.51 0.52 -34.97
CA ILE A 657 -10.39 1.67 -34.71
C ILE A 657 -10.70 1.71 -33.22
N VAL A 658 -10.49 2.88 -32.59
CA VAL A 658 -10.87 3.12 -31.19
C VAL A 658 -11.83 4.30 -31.13
N HIS A 659 -12.90 4.18 -30.35
CA HIS A 659 -13.78 5.28 -29.99
C HIS A 659 -13.65 5.59 -28.49
N HIS A 660 -13.61 6.87 -28.14
CA HIS A 660 -13.57 7.32 -26.75
C HIS A 660 -14.31 8.66 -26.57
N ASN A 661 -15.30 8.69 -25.69
CA ASN A 661 -15.83 9.95 -25.16
C ASN A 661 -14.83 10.53 -24.15
N THR A 662 -14.29 11.72 -24.44
CA THR A 662 -13.18 12.31 -23.68
C THR A 662 -13.61 13.31 -22.60
N GLU A 663 -14.89 13.70 -22.57
CA GLU A 663 -15.43 14.73 -21.66
C GLU A 663 -14.62 16.06 -21.63
N GLY A 664 -13.93 16.37 -22.73
CA GLY A 664 -13.09 17.55 -22.87
C GLY A 664 -11.63 17.22 -23.19
N LEU A 665 -11.33 17.09 -24.48
CA LEU A 665 -10.00 16.78 -25.00
C LEU A 665 -8.87 17.68 -24.48
N PRO A 666 -9.01 19.03 -24.38
CA PRO A 666 -7.92 19.88 -23.90
C PRO A 666 -7.43 19.55 -22.50
N CYS A 667 -8.34 19.09 -21.63
CA CYS A 667 -7.98 18.67 -20.30
C CYS A 667 -7.21 17.35 -20.35
N HIS A 668 -7.55 16.42 -21.27
CA HIS A 668 -7.17 15.00 -21.26
C HIS A 668 -6.14 14.56 -22.31
N VAL A 669 -5.65 15.46 -23.17
CA VAL A 669 -4.70 15.10 -24.23
C VAL A 669 -3.43 14.43 -23.70
N ASN A 670 -2.88 14.88 -22.57
CA ASN A 670 -1.67 14.28 -21.98
C ASN A 670 -1.94 12.87 -21.42
N ASP A 671 -3.16 12.60 -20.94
CA ASP A 671 -3.52 11.25 -20.52
C ASP A 671 -3.60 10.31 -21.73
N ILE A 672 -4.17 10.78 -22.84
CA ILE A 672 -4.26 10.01 -24.10
C ILE A 672 -2.86 9.70 -24.62
N LYS A 673 -1.97 10.70 -24.65
CA LYS A 673 -0.55 10.53 -25.05
C LYS A 673 0.19 9.53 -24.19
N SER A 674 -0.11 9.49 -22.89
CA SER A 674 0.54 8.57 -21.94
C SER A 674 -0.15 7.20 -21.87
N HIS A 675 -1.31 7.04 -22.51
CA HIS A 675 -2.06 5.78 -22.45
C HIS A 675 -1.43 4.72 -23.34
N HIS A 676 -1.02 3.60 -22.74
CA HIS A 676 -0.30 2.52 -23.39
C HIS A 676 -0.98 1.90 -24.61
N GLU A 677 -2.31 1.96 -24.68
CA GLU A 677 -3.09 1.36 -25.78
C GLU A 677 -3.75 2.36 -26.73
N LEU A 678 -4.10 3.58 -26.30
CA LEU A 678 -4.85 4.50 -27.17
C LEU A 678 -4.01 4.95 -28.37
N CYS A 679 -2.70 5.08 -28.17
CA CYS A 679 -1.73 5.40 -29.23
C CYS A 679 -1.46 4.22 -30.19
N LEU A 680 -2.00 3.02 -29.93
CA LEU A 680 -1.93 1.91 -30.88
C LEU A 680 -2.97 2.05 -31.99
N ALA A 681 -4.06 2.78 -31.75
CA ALA A 681 -5.17 2.95 -32.68
C ALA A 681 -4.71 3.57 -34.00
N ASP A 682 -5.09 2.97 -35.12
CA ASP A 682 -4.84 3.54 -36.44
C ASP A 682 -5.78 4.72 -36.71
N VAL A 683 -7.02 4.60 -36.23
CA VAL A 683 -8.05 5.64 -36.24
C VAL A 683 -8.62 5.78 -34.83
N LEU A 684 -8.44 6.94 -34.23
CA LEU A 684 -8.93 7.28 -32.89
C LEU A 684 -10.07 8.32 -33.01
N CYS A 685 -11.30 7.85 -32.81
CA CYS A 685 -12.51 8.64 -32.85
C CYS A 685 -12.86 9.17 -31.45
N LEU A 686 -12.86 10.49 -31.29
CA LEU A 686 -13.13 11.16 -30.01
C LEU A 686 -14.45 11.93 -30.06
N THR A 687 -15.27 11.74 -29.04
CA THR A 687 -16.50 12.50 -28.81
C THR A 687 -16.39 13.36 -27.55
N GLU A 688 -17.26 14.36 -27.43
CA GLU A 688 -17.20 15.42 -26.40
C GLU A 688 -15.84 16.10 -26.31
N THR A 689 -15.29 16.50 -27.46
CA THR A 689 -13.95 17.09 -27.53
C THR A 689 -13.86 18.50 -26.91
N HIS A 690 -14.98 19.22 -26.83
CA HIS A 690 -15.11 20.56 -26.23
C HIS A 690 -14.24 21.64 -26.90
N LEU A 691 -13.86 21.41 -28.15
CA LEU A 691 -13.04 22.35 -28.91
C LEU A 691 -13.84 23.56 -29.38
N GLN A 692 -13.20 24.73 -29.37
CA GLN A 692 -13.76 25.99 -29.85
C GLN A 692 -12.85 26.60 -30.90
N GLY A 693 -13.45 27.29 -31.88
CA GLY A 693 -12.72 27.96 -32.96
C GLY A 693 -12.13 27.02 -34.03
N SER A 694 -11.55 27.64 -35.05
CA SER A 694 -10.89 26.96 -36.17
C SER A 694 -9.48 26.50 -35.81
N PHE A 695 -8.74 27.28 -35.04
CA PHE A 695 -7.39 26.95 -34.60
C PHE A 695 -7.37 25.73 -33.66
N VAL A 696 -6.36 24.88 -33.81
CA VAL A 696 -6.05 23.77 -32.90
C VAL A 696 -4.69 24.10 -32.29
N ALA A 697 -4.60 24.13 -30.96
CA ALA A 697 -3.33 24.37 -30.29
C ALA A 697 -2.36 23.20 -30.56
N ASP A 698 -1.08 23.49 -30.76
CA ASP A 698 -0.04 22.49 -31.00
C ASP A 698 -0.01 21.38 -29.93
N SER A 699 -0.37 21.72 -28.69
CA SER A 699 -0.47 20.77 -27.58
C SER A 699 -1.48 19.65 -27.79
N LEU A 700 -2.50 19.87 -28.64
CA LEU A 700 -3.57 18.92 -28.96
C LEU A 700 -3.18 17.93 -30.06
N HIS A 701 -2.05 18.15 -30.74
CA HIS A 701 -1.57 17.21 -31.75
C HIS A 701 -0.96 15.96 -31.09
N LEU A 702 -1.31 14.80 -31.64
CA LEU A 702 -0.68 13.51 -31.32
C LEU A 702 0.42 13.26 -32.35
N GLU A 703 1.58 12.81 -31.89
CA GLU A 703 2.74 12.58 -32.75
C GLU A 703 2.44 11.47 -33.78
N GLY A 704 2.65 11.75 -35.06
CA GLY A 704 2.36 10.81 -36.15
C GLY A 704 0.88 10.68 -36.51
N TYR A 705 0.01 11.60 -36.05
CA TYR A 705 -1.41 11.63 -36.41
C TYR A 705 -1.85 12.93 -37.08
N THR A 706 -2.70 12.79 -38.09
CA THR A 706 -3.49 13.87 -38.66
C THR A 706 -4.84 13.98 -37.94
N MET A 707 -5.20 15.18 -37.51
CA MET A 707 -6.45 15.45 -36.79
C MET A 707 -7.51 16.06 -37.71
N PHE A 708 -8.69 15.46 -37.72
CA PHE A 708 -9.90 16.00 -38.34
C PHE A 708 -10.90 16.35 -37.23
N LYS A 709 -11.61 17.48 -37.31
CA LYS A 709 -12.54 17.91 -36.26
C LYS A 709 -13.81 18.55 -36.79
N ARG A 710 -14.89 18.40 -36.02
CA ARG A 710 -16.14 19.12 -36.20
C ARG A 710 -16.66 19.63 -34.85
N ASN A 711 -16.68 20.95 -34.72
CA ASN A 711 -17.19 21.61 -33.51
C ASN A 711 -18.72 21.58 -33.47
N ARG A 712 -19.31 21.47 -32.26
CA ARG A 712 -20.78 21.43 -32.04
C ARG A 712 -21.55 22.55 -32.74
N HIS A 713 -21.06 23.78 -32.72
CA HIS A 713 -21.74 24.93 -33.32
C HIS A 713 -21.91 24.83 -34.85
N LEU A 714 -21.12 23.98 -35.52
CA LEU A 714 -21.23 23.70 -36.96
C LEU A 714 -22.11 22.47 -37.27
N SER A 715 -22.56 21.77 -36.24
CA SER A 715 -23.33 20.53 -36.37
C SER A 715 -24.84 20.76 -36.31
N TYR A 716 -25.29 21.85 -35.67
CA TYR A 716 -26.70 22.19 -35.51
C TYR A 716 -27.04 23.48 -36.26
N THR A 717 -27.87 23.36 -37.30
CA THR A 717 -28.30 24.48 -38.15
C THR A 717 -29.72 24.93 -37.79
N ASN A 718 -30.62 23.97 -37.57
CA ASN A 718 -32.03 24.25 -37.27
C ASN A 718 -32.32 24.25 -35.76
N VAL A 719 -31.36 23.83 -34.92
CA VAL A 719 -31.50 23.76 -33.46
C VAL A 719 -30.45 24.66 -32.77
N PRO A 720 -30.58 26.00 -32.84
CA PRO A 720 -29.57 26.94 -32.32
C PRO A 720 -29.35 26.83 -30.80
N GLN A 721 -30.36 26.35 -30.05
CA GLN A 721 -30.23 26.07 -28.62
C GLN A 721 -29.19 24.97 -28.35
N MET A 722 -29.08 23.95 -29.22
CA MET A 722 -28.06 22.91 -29.10
C MET A 722 -26.69 23.40 -29.58
N ALA A 723 -26.65 24.21 -30.66
CA ALA A 723 -25.40 24.79 -31.19
C ALA A 723 -24.64 25.61 -30.14
N ASN A 724 -25.38 26.32 -29.26
CA ASN A 724 -24.82 27.23 -28.26
C ASN A 724 -24.56 26.56 -26.89
N LYS A 725 -24.96 25.29 -26.69
CA LYS A 725 -24.65 24.58 -25.46
C LYS A 725 -23.15 24.31 -25.37
N ARG A 726 -22.58 24.51 -24.18
CA ARG A 726 -21.20 24.10 -23.90
C ARG A 726 -21.10 22.57 -23.94
N GLY A 727 -19.93 22.08 -24.31
CA GLY A 727 -19.64 20.66 -24.46
C GLY A 727 -19.79 20.15 -25.91
N GLY A 728 -19.61 18.85 -26.12
CA GLY A 728 -19.71 18.20 -27.44
C GLY A 728 -18.58 18.47 -28.43
N GLY A 729 -18.85 18.18 -29.70
CA GLY A 729 -17.88 18.18 -30.78
C GLY A 729 -17.22 16.81 -30.96
N VAL A 730 -16.86 16.52 -32.20
CA VAL A 730 -16.25 15.25 -32.60
C VAL A 730 -14.88 15.53 -33.23
N ALA A 731 -13.88 14.70 -32.92
CA ALA A 731 -12.60 14.71 -33.60
C ALA A 731 -12.19 13.29 -33.95
N VAL A 732 -11.44 13.13 -35.04
CA VAL A 732 -10.87 11.84 -35.42
C VAL A 732 -9.39 12.06 -35.73
N TYR A 733 -8.53 11.33 -35.03
CA TYR A 733 -7.11 11.26 -35.29
C TYR A 733 -6.82 10.03 -36.16
N VAL A 734 -6.05 10.20 -37.23
CA VAL A 734 -5.64 9.11 -38.10
C VAL A 734 -4.13 9.11 -38.26
N LYS A 735 -3.47 7.95 -38.16
CA LYS A 735 -2.00 7.88 -38.34
C LYS A 735 -1.60 8.38 -39.73
N GLU A 736 -0.50 9.13 -39.82
CA GLU A 736 -0.06 9.81 -41.04
C GLU A 736 0.22 8.88 -42.23
N HIS A 737 0.58 7.63 -41.98
CA HIS A 737 0.84 6.65 -43.05
C HIS A 737 -0.45 6.08 -43.67
N ILE A 738 -1.62 6.39 -43.11
CA ILE A 738 -2.93 5.92 -43.59
C ILE A 738 -3.49 6.94 -44.56
N GLN A 739 -3.84 6.46 -45.76
CA GLN A 739 -4.45 7.32 -46.78
C GLN A 739 -5.92 7.57 -46.45
N VAL A 740 -6.25 8.82 -46.16
CA VAL A 740 -7.60 9.25 -45.80
C VAL A 740 -8.12 10.28 -46.79
N ARG A 741 -9.38 10.12 -47.19
CA ARG A 741 -10.16 11.18 -47.83
C ARG A 741 -11.23 11.66 -46.87
N GLU A 742 -11.05 12.87 -46.34
CA GLU A 742 -12.06 13.52 -45.52
C GLU A 742 -13.30 13.83 -46.36
N LYS A 743 -14.48 13.52 -45.82
CA LYS A 743 -15.77 13.85 -46.44
C LYS A 743 -16.51 14.82 -45.52
N GLN A 744 -16.14 16.09 -45.61
CA GLN A 744 -16.68 17.18 -44.78
C GLN A 744 -18.18 17.44 -44.98
N TYR A 745 -18.75 17.03 -46.13
CA TYR A 745 -20.15 17.27 -46.45
C TYR A 745 -20.80 16.03 -47.04
N VAL A 746 -21.64 15.41 -46.22
CA VAL A 746 -22.65 14.46 -46.67
C VAL A 746 -23.90 15.29 -46.95
N HIS A 747 -24.24 15.47 -48.23
CA HIS A 747 -25.40 16.27 -48.63
C HIS A 747 -26.67 15.72 -47.94
N ASN A 748 -27.50 16.60 -47.38
CA ASN A 748 -28.77 16.31 -46.69
C ASN A 748 -28.71 15.83 -45.23
N VAL A 749 -27.54 15.77 -44.57
CA VAL A 749 -27.47 15.50 -43.13
C VAL A 749 -27.36 16.81 -42.35
N THR A 750 -28.41 17.18 -41.62
CA THR A 750 -28.45 18.37 -40.74
C THR A 750 -28.62 17.97 -39.27
N ASP A 751 -28.23 18.85 -38.35
CA ASP A 751 -28.51 18.72 -36.91
C ASP A 751 -28.03 17.40 -36.29
N LEU A 752 -26.78 17.04 -36.61
CA LEU A 752 -26.10 15.84 -36.12
C LEU A 752 -24.60 16.13 -35.91
N GLU A 753 -24.07 15.78 -34.74
CA GLU A 753 -22.64 15.86 -34.47
C GLU A 753 -21.94 14.61 -35.03
N PHE A 754 -21.32 14.71 -36.21
CA PHE A 754 -20.61 13.59 -36.82
C PHE A 754 -19.41 14.02 -37.66
N LEU A 755 -18.48 13.08 -37.84
CA LEU A 755 -17.38 13.17 -38.80
C LEU A 755 -17.22 11.83 -39.52
N ALA A 756 -17.16 11.86 -40.86
CA ALA A 756 -17.02 10.66 -41.68
C ALA A 756 -15.74 10.72 -42.54
N LEU A 757 -14.95 9.66 -42.49
CA LEU A 757 -13.68 9.51 -43.18
C LEU A 757 -13.68 8.23 -44.02
N LYS A 758 -13.19 8.30 -45.25
CA LYS A 758 -12.87 7.12 -46.05
C LYS A 758 -11.39 6.80 -45.89
N VAL A 759 -11.09 5.60 -45.41
CA VAL A 759 -9.74 5.04 -45.31
C VAL A 759 -9.52 4.11 -46.51
N GLU A 760 -8.38 4.22 -47.20
CA GLU A 760 -8.08 3.42 -48.41
C GLU A 760 -7.13 2.24 -48.14
N ALA A 761 -6.18 2.38 -47.21
CA ALA A 761 -5.21 1.33 -46.84
C ALA A 761 -4.87 1.44 -45.33
N PRO A 762 -4.56 0.35 -44.61
CA PRO A 762 -4.39 -1.04 -45.09
C PRO A 762 -5.72 -1.78 -45.36
N VAL A 763 -6.83 -1.32 -44.79
CA VAL A 763 -8.18 -1.84 -45.05
C VAL A 763 -9.03 -0.70 -45.60
N SER A 764 -9.64 -0.89 -46.77
CA SER A 764 -10.57 0.10 -47.32
C SER A 764 -11.88 0.06 -46.52
N ALA A 765 -12.15 1.11 -45.75
CA ALA A 765 -13.34 1.18 -44.89
C ALA A 765 -13.86 2.62 -44.78
N LEU A 766 -15.16 2.74 -44.51
CA LEU A 766 -15.81 4.01 -44.23
C LEU A 766 -16.06 4.11 -42.73
N ILE A 767 -15.52 5.14 -42.07
CA ILE A 767 -15.58 5.30 -40.62
C ILE A 767 -16.34 6.58 -40.29
N ALA A 768 -17.39 6.48 -39.48
CA ALA A 768 -18.15 7.63 -38.99
C ALA A 768 -18.14 7.67 -37.46
N ALA A 769 -17.64 8.77 -36.90
CA ALA A 769 -17.75 9.08 -35.48
C ALA A 769 -18.99 9.94 -35.26
N VAL A 770 -19.90 9.54 -34.36
CA VAL A 770 -21.18 10.22 -34.11
C VAL A 770 -21.34 10.49 -32.61
N TYR A 771 -21.88 11.65 -32.26
CA TYR A 771 -22.27 11.95 -30.88
C TYR A 771 -23.73 12.39 -30.80
N ARG A 772 -24.48 11.82 -29.86
CA ARG A 772 -25.84 12.27 -29.52
C ARG A 772 -25.83 12.91 -28.14
N PRO A 773 -26.12 14.22 -28.01
CA PRO A 773 -26.33 14.82 -26.69
C PRO A 773 -27.54 14.20 -25.97
N PRO A 774 -27.50 14.04 -24.63
CA PRO A 774 -28.59 13.41 -23.87
C PRO A 774 -29.91 14.18 -23.99
N ASP A 775 -29.85 15.51 -24.05
CA ASP A 775 -31.01 16.40 -24.17
C ASP A 775 -31.62 16.42 -25.59
N TYR A 776 -31.00 15.76 -26.58
CA TYR A 776 -31.47 15.79 -27.95
C TYR A 776 -32.52 14.70 -28.21
N SER A 777 -33.66 15.09 -28.78
CA SER A 777 -34.79 14.19 -29.05
C SER A 777 -34.36 12.97 -29.87
N VAL A 778 -34.69 11.77 -29.37
CA VAL A 778 -34.40 10.49 -30.06
C VAL A 778 -35.05 10.45 -31.44
N THR A 779 -36.29 10.91 -31.58
CA THR A 779 -37.01 10.89 -32.87
C THR A 779 -36.33 11.78 -33.92
N SER A 780 -35.94 12.99 -33.54
CA SER A 780 -35.22 13.92 -34.43
C SER A 780 -33.84 13.38 -34.79
N PHE A 781 -33.15 12.79 -33.81
CA PHE A 781 -31.87 12.13 -34.03
C PHE A 781 -31.96 10.96 -35.01
N LEU A 782 -32.95 10.07 -34.87
CA LEU A 782 -33.13 8.91 -35.75
C LEU A 782 -33.36 9.31 -37.21
N SER A 783 -34.11 10.39 -37.47
CA SER A 783 -34.31 10.90 -38.83
C SER A 783 -33.00 11.35 -39.47
N ASN A 784 -32.18 12.10 -38.73
CA ASN A 784 -30.90 12.60 -39.22
C ASN A 784 -29.85 11.47 -39.33
N LEU A 785 -29.87 10.53 -38.39
CA LEU A 785 -29.03 9.33 -38.43
C LEU A 785 -29.39 8.44 -39.62
N GLY A 786 -30.69 8.26 -39.91
CA GLY A 786 -31.13 7.54 -41.11
C GLY A 786 -30.59 8.16 -42.39
N SER A 787 -30.67 9.50 -42.50
CA SER A 787 -30.13 10.25 -43.65
C SER A 787 -28.60 10.11 -43.78
N LEU A 788 -27.90 10.04 -42.64
CA LEU A 788 -26.46 9.75 -42.62
C LEU A 788 -26.21 8.33 -43.17
N LEU A 789 -26.91 7.31 -42.67
CA LEU A 789 -26.75 5.93 -43.10
C LEU A 789 -27.06 5.76 -44.60
N ASP A 790 -28.13 6.36 -45.10
CA ASP A 790 -28.46 6.38 -46.55
C ASP A 790 -27.28 6.89 -47.37
N SER A 791 -26.67 7.98 -46.91
CA SER A 791 -25.57 8.61 -47.62
C SER A 791 -24.26 7.83 -47.51
N LEU A 792 -24.02 7.15 -46.39
CA LEU A 792 -22.86 6.26 -46.22
C LEU A 792 -22.98 5.04 -47.15
N GLU A 793 -24.19 4.49 -47.30
CA GLU A 793 -24.49 3.34 -48.17
C GLU A 793 -24.35 3.68 -49.67
N ILE A 794 -24.74 4.89 -50.09
CA ILE A 794 -24.58 5.35 -51.48
C ILE A 794 -23.10 5.39 -51.93
N MET A 795 -22.16 5.54 -51.00
CA MET A 795 -20.74 5.66 -51.33
C MET A 795 -20.06 4.33 -51.73
N ASP A 796 -20.78 3.21 -51.67
CA ASP A 796 -20.35 1.86 -52.12
C ASP A 796 -18.95 1.47 -51.63
N CYS A 797 -18.66 1.78 -50.36
CA CYS A 797 -17.41 1.47 -49.70
C CYS A 797 -17.69 0.70 -48.42
N HIS A 798 -17.32 -0.57 -48.37
CA HIS A 798 -17.56 -1.45 -47.23
C HIS A 798 -16.24 -2.07 -46.72
N PRO A 799 -16.14 -2.39 -45.42
CA PRO A 799 -17.16 -2.22 -44.38
C PRO A 799 -17.41 -0.76 -43.99
N ILE A 800 -18.65 -0.47 -43.56
CA ILE A 800 -19.02 0.80 -42.93
C ILE A 800 -19.00 0.59 -41.42
N VAL A 801 -18.25 1.41 -40.71
CA VAL A 801 -18.10 1.41 -39.25
C VAL A 801 -18.65 2.71 -38.71
N VAL A 802 -19.65 2.64 -37.84
CA VAL A 802 -20.19 3.80 -37.12
C VAL A 802 -19.94 3.63 -35.64
N CYS A 803 -19.17 4.53 -35.04
CA CYS A 803 -18.86 4.50 -33.62
C CYS A 803 -19.23 5.82 -32.94
N GLY A 804 -19.55 5.77 -31.65
CA GLY A 804 -20.07 6.96 -30.99
C GLY A 804 -20.63 6.72 -29.60
N ASP A 805 -20.93 7.82 -28.91
CA ASP A 805 -21.79 7.85 -27.74
C ASP A 805 -23.20 8.29 -28.16
N PHE A 806 -24.14 7.37 -27.99
CA PHE A 806 -25.54 7.54 -28.39
C PHE A 806 -26.45 7.95 -27.23
N ASN A 807 -25.94 7.99 -26.00
CA ASN A 807 -26.73 8.27 -24.78
C ASN A 807 -28.02 7.43 -24.69
N GLU A 808 -27.96 6.17 -25.12
CA GLU A 808 -29.02 5.16 -25.03
C GLU A 808 -28.44 3.90 -24.37
N ASN A 809 -28.92 3.55 -23.17
CA ASN A 809 -28.35 2.42 -22.43
C ASN A 809 -28.79 1.07 -22.98
N HIS A 810 -27.89 0.39 -23.68
CA HIS A 810 -28.14 -0.92 -24.30
C HIS A 810 -28.24 -2.08 -23.29
N LEU A 811 -27.84 -1.90 -22.03
CA LEU A 811 -28.06 -2.91 -20.97
C LEU A 811 -29.45 -2.83 -20.33
N SER A 812 -30.22 -1.77 -20.62
CA SER A 812 -31.57 -1.63 -20.08
C SER A 812 -32.58 -2.50 -20.84
N ASN A 813 -33.71 -2.82 -20.17
CA ASN A 813 -34.85 -3.52 -20.78
C ASN A 813 -35.79 -2.58 -21.57
N ALA A 814 -35.42 -1.31 -21.73
CA ALA A 814 -36.22 -0.33 -22.48
C ALA A 814 -36.13 -0.59 -23.99
N SER A 815 -37.04 0.04 -24.76
CA SER A 815 -36.99 0.06 -26.23
C SER A 815 -35.68 0.68 -26.72
N LYS A 816 -35.06 0.11 -27.76
CA LYS A 816 -33.74 0.51 -28.27
C LYS A 816 -33.85 0.95 -29.73
N PRO A 817 -34.52 2.08 -30.02
CA PRO A 817 -34.82 2.47 -31.38
C PRO A 817 -33.56 2.76 -32.22
N ILE A 818 -32.44 3.16 -31.61
CA ILE A 818 -31.17 3.36 -32.33
C ILE A 818 -30.63 2.00 -32.80
N LEU A 819 -30.61 1.00 -31.91
CA LEU A 819 -30.21 -0.36 -32.26
C LEU A 819 -31.12 -0.96 -33.35
N GLU A 820 -32.43 -0.79 -33.24
CA GLU A 820 -33.41 -1.27 -34.21
C GLU A 820 -33.18 -0.64 -35.60
N LEU A 821 -32.88 0.66 -35.67
CA LEU A 821 -32.55 1.33 -36.93
C LEU A 821 -31.31 0.71 -37.60
N PHE A 822 -30.22 0.52 -36.85
CA PHE A 822 -29.01 -0.11 -37.38
C PHE A 822 -29.25 -1.56 -37.82
N GLN A 823 -29.97 -2.35 -37.04
CA GLN A 823 -30.30 -3.74 -37.35
C GLN A 823 -31.19 -3.86 -38.59
N SER A 824 -32.15 -2.94 -38.77
CA SER A 824 -33.00 -2.90 -39.97
C SER A 824 -32.21 -2.69 -41.27
N ARG A 825 -31.00 -2.14 -41.17
CA ARG A 825 -30.06 -1.92 -42.27
C ARG A 825 -28.90 -2.93 -42.32
N GLY A 826 -28.97 -3.99 -41.53
CA GLY A 826 -27.99 -5.08 -41.54
C GLY A 826 -26.69 -4.79 -40.79
N TYR A 827 -26.63 -3.75 -39.97
CA TYR A 827 -25.47 -3.50 -39.10
C TYR A 827 -25.52 -4.37 -37.85
N VAL A 828 -24.35 -4.78 -37.39
CA VAL A 828 -24.17 -5.51 -36.13
C VAL A 828 -23.43 -4.64 -35.13
N GLN A 829 -23.94 -4.60 -33.89
CA GLN A 829 -23.31 -3.91 -32.78
C GLN A 829 -22.29 -4.85 -32.11
N LEU A 830 -21.05 -4.37 -31.91
CA LEU A 830 -19.91 -5.19 -31.53
C LEU A 830 -19.57 -5.20 -30.02
N ILE A 831 -20.03 -4.22 -29.25
CA ILE A 831 -19.61 -4.01 -27.86
C ILE A 831 -20.71 -4.50 -26.91
N THR A 832 -20.40 -5.53 -26.12
CA THR A 832 -21.38 -6.17 -25.22
C THR A 832 -21.18 -5.84 -23.74
N ALA A 833 -19.99 -5.38 -23.36
CA ALA A 833 -19.65 -5.04 -21.98
C ALA A 833 -19.98 -3.57 -21.65
N ALA A 834 -20.20 -3.24 -20.38
CA ALA A 834 -20.46 -1.87 -19.97
C ALA A 834 -19.29 -0.93 -20.29
N THR A 835 -19.61 0.30 -20.68
CA THR A 835 -18.64 1.32 -21.11
C THR A 835 -18.55 2.48 -20.14
N THR A 836 -19.27 2.45 -19.01
CA THR A 836 -19.23 3.54 -18.02
C THR A 836 -18.98 3.03 -16.60
N ASP A 837 -18.53 3.92 -15.72
CA ASP A 837 -18.33 3.62 -14.30
C ASP A 837 -19.64 3.25 -13.55
N LYS A 838 -20.83 3.50 -14.12
CA LYS A 838 -22.12 3.04 -13.54
C LYS A 838 -22.66 1.77 -14.19
N ASN A 839 -21.83 1.02 -14.89
CA ASN A 839 -22.21 -0.22 -15.53
C ASN A 839 -23.33 -0.03 -16.58
N THR A 840 -23.25 1.04 -17.38
CA THR A 840 -24.13 1.28 -18.55
C THR A 840 -23.35 1.09 -19.84
N LEU A 841 -24.04 0.72 -20.93
CA LEU A 841 -23.47 0.59 -22.26
C LEU A 841 -24.02 1.71 -23.14
N LEU A 842 -23.23 2.75 -23.33
CA LEU A 842 -23.59 3.97 -24.09
C LEU A 842 -22.71 4.15 -25.34
N ASP A 843 -21.46 3.71 -25.27
CA ASP A 843 -20.46 3.82 -26.32
C ASP A 843 -20.53 2.56 -27.20
N LEU A 844 -20.86 2.74 -28.47
CA LEU A 844 -21.18 1.63 -29.37
C LEU A 844 -20.31 1.68 -30.64
N ILE A 845 -20.07 0.50 -31.21
CA ILE A 845 -19.51 0.33 -32.54
C ILE A 845 -20.46 -0.55 -33.34
N PHE A 846 -20.94 -0.03 -34.48
CA PHE A 846 -21.77 -0.73 -35.45
C PHE A 846 -20.98 -0.99 -36.73
N ILE A 847 -21.10 -2.19 -37.30
CA ILE A 847 -20.41 -2.59 -38.54
C ILE A 847 -21.37 -3.24 -39.54
N SER A 848 -21.29 -2.86 -40.83
CA SER A 848 -22.16 -3.41 -41.88
C SER A 848 -21.77 -4.81 -42.37
N LYS A 849 -20.48 -5.18 -42.25
CA LYS A 849 -19.93 -6.50 -42.65
C LYS A 849 -19.13 -7.09 -41.48
N PRO A 850 -19.80 -7.68 -40.48
CA PRO A 850 -19.16 -8.11 -39.23
C PRO A 850 -18.05 -9.14 -39.42
N GLN A 851 -18.03 -9.91 -40.51
CA GLN A 851 -16.98 -10.86 -40.84
C GLN A 851 -15.58 -10.25 -41.00
N HIS A 852 -15.48 -8.93 -41.20
CA HIS A 852 -14.19 -8.23 -41.25
C HIS A 852 -13.66 -7.85 -39.86
N CYS A 853 -14.49 -7.91 -38.81
CA CYS A 853 -14.08 -7.64 -37.44
C CYS A 853 -13.44 -8.91 -36.85
N LEU A 854 -12.15 -8.84 -36.52
CA LEU A 854 -11.42 -9.92 -35.84
C LEU A 854 -11.68 -9.88 -34.33
N HIS A 855 -11.56 -8.69 -33.74
CA HIS A 855 -11.67 -8.47 -32.31
C HIS A 855 -12.39 -7.17 -32.00
N SER A 856 -13.18 -7.16 -30.93
CA SER A 856 -13.78 -5.96 -30.37
C SER A 856 -13.82 -6.05 -28.85
N GLY A 857 -13.85 -4.91 -28.16
CA GLY A 857 -13.87 -4.91 -26.71
C GLY A 857 -13.84 -3.52 -26.09
N VAL A 858 -13.70 -3.50 -24.77
CA VAL A 858 -13.67 -2.30 -23.93
C VAL A 858 -12.28 -2.17 -23.29
N MET A 859 -11.69 -0.98 -23.40
CA MET A 859 -10.44 -0.59 -22.78
C MET A 859 -10.71 0.13 -21.46
N ARG A 860 -9.67 0.42 -20.67
CA ARG A 860 -9.86 1.05 -19.35
C ARG A 860 -9.17 2.40 -19.31
N THR A 861 -9.84 3.40 -18.74
CA THR A 861 -9.27 4.72 -18.47
C THR A 861 -9.54 5.12 -17.02
N TYR A 862 -8.80 6.10 -16.51
CA TYR A 862 -8.97 6.63 -15.15
C TYR A 862 -9.52 8.06 -15.10
N TYR A 863 -9.46 8.78 -16.22
CA TYR A 863 -9.71 10.21 -16.27
C TYR A 863 -11.09 10.58 -16.84
N SER A 864 -11.77 9.65 -17.50
CA SER A 864 -13.11 9.83 -18.03
C SER A 864 -14.07 8.83 -17.37
N TYR A 865 -15.33 9.23 -17.27
CA TYR A 865 -16.46 8.39 -16.91
C TYR A 865 -16.72 7.27 -17.94
N HIS A 866 -16.30 7.49 -19.18
CA HIS A 866 -16.44 6.56 -20.30
C HIS A 866 -15.13 5.80 -20.56
N ASN A 867 -15.25 4.48 -20.67
CA ASN A 867 -14.20 3.59 -21.09
C ASN A 867 -14.14 3.55 -22.63
N PRO A 868 -12.95 3.64 -23.25
CA PRO A 868 -12.81 3.52 -24.69
C PRO A 868 -13.26 2.15 -25.19
N VAL A 869 -13.77 2.10 -26.42
CA VAL A 869 -14.18 0.87 -27.11
C VAL A 869 -13.35 0.71 -28.38
N TYR A 870 -13.03 -0.52 -28.75
CA TYR A 870 -12.19 -0.78 -29.92
C TYR A 870 -12.76 -1.87 -30.82
N CYS A 871 -12.35 -1.83 -32.09
CA CYS A 871 -12.55 -2.87 -33.09
C CYS A 871 -11.28 -2.99 -33.94
N VAL A 872 -10.80 -4.21 -34.15
CA VAL A 872 -9.69 -4.54 -35.04
C VAL A 872 -10.24 -5.26 -36.26
N MET A 873 -9.99 -4.71 -37.44
CA MET A 873 -10.44 -5.25 -38.71
C MET A 873 -9.29 -5.82 -39.53
N SER A 874 -9.60 -6.78 -40.41
CA SER A 874 -8.65 -7.40 -41.34
C SER A 874 -9.07 -7.18 -42.79
N SER A 875 -8.08 -7.01 -43.67
CA SER A 875 -8.26 -7.00 -45.12
C SER A 875 -8.71 -8.38 -45.64
N ASN A 876 -8.20 -9.45 -45.01
CA ASN A 876 -8.57 -10.83 -45.29
C ASN A 876 -9.79 -11.19 -44.44
N SER A 877 -10.92 -11.44 -45.09
CA SER A 877 -12.04 -12.16 -44.47
C SER A 877 -11.56 -13.57 -44.06
N PRO A 878 -11.93 -14.07 -42.87
CA PRO A 878 -11.67 -15.47 -42.51
C PRO A 878 -12.32 -16.46 -43.49
#